data_AF-A0A0N9I0J9-F1
#
_entry.id   AF-A0A0N9I0J9-F1
#
_cell.length_a   1.000
_cell.length_b   1.000
_cell.length_c   1.000
_cell.angle_alpha   90.00
_cell.angle_beta   90.00
_cell.angle_gamma   90.00
#
_symmetry.space_group_name_H-M   'P 1'
#
loop_
_entity.id
_entity.type
_entity.pdbx_description
1 polymer ?
#
loop_
_entity_poly.entity_id
_entity_poly.type
_entity_poly.pdbx_seq_one_letter_code
_entity_poly.pdbx_strand_id
1 'polypeptide(L)'
;MRTMKVMAAALAATLVLSSPAAAYASPKPELDVIIHGGKVFDGSGAPGRFADVGIKDGRIHRVGDLRRAGARSRYDAAGQYVTPGFIDVHAHTETGPPLAGAKSALTQGVTTETLGPDGSGPFEIDKELRRLDKDEKGINVAPYVGFNSVWEATMGELDTRPTAAQSAQMRARIENGMRQGAWGVSGGLGYTPASYARTNEVIDVVRGARPWRAFFTDHMRDETNLVVESTKEDIAIGEAAGLMPEITHMKVAGPRNWGKSATMLRLLGEARASGTHAGGDVYPYTAAATGLAFYVPAWAQDGGTAAMLARFADPALRPRIDAEVTAFVIDDVGTPDKVSTPELGNKTIAQFMAEYGNVTIGEAVMRILAAHNGNVLAVMHIGSEDDLARFITDPFVAFSSDGGVTESAQTHPRHYGSYPRVLGRYVRERGLLTWEEAIRKMTGLPATMVGMVDRGYLAEGMAADVTVFDPKTIADRATFDNPKQYSAGVRWVFVNGKLALANGEPTRASAGQALRRAASMPTRPQNAGKDLAVGAAGVVRPADGGGAILLAALSQRAGDRVASGTVVVVGPMGVLRSERLGRLQTTGGWFSVSGIGRLADGSERAFTLTVDERDPLARPGQRRATVQVDGTRLIYGGLV
;
A
#
# COMPACT_ATOMS: atom_id res chain seq x y z
N MET A 1 -31.38 -90.93 23.24
CA MET A 1 -30.03 -90.67 23.80
C MET A 1 -29.19 -89.92 22.78
N ARG A 2 -29.12 -88.59 22.90
CA ARG A 2 -28.07 -87.72 22.37
C ARG A 2 -28.22 -86.37 23.08
N THR A 3 -27.12 -85.95 23.68
CA THR A 3 -26.92 -84.78 24.55
C THR A 3 -27.02 -83.45 23.78
N MET A 4 -27.64 -82.44 24.39
CA MET A 4 -27.40 -81.01 24.08
C MET A 4 -27.00 -80.25 25.34
N LYS A 5 -25.98 -79.41 25.16
CA LYS A 5 -25.21 -78.63 26.12
C LYS A 5 -25.99 -77.44 26.67
N VAL A 6 -25.74 -77.08 27.93
CA VAL A 6 -25.64 -75.67 28.36
C VAL A 6 -24.52 -75.59 29.41
N MET A 7 -23.52 -74.74 29.14
CA MET A 7 -22.41 -74.43 30.04
C MET A 7 -22.55 -72.95 30.39
N ALA A 8 -22.75 -72.63 31.66
CA ALA A 8 -22.81 -71.26 32.15
C ALA A 8 -21.42 -70.83 32.63
N ALA A 9 -20.92 -69.71 32.09
CA ALA A 9 -19.67 -69.08 32.48
C ALA A 9 -19.89 -68.10 33.63
N ALA A 10 -19.10 -68.19 34.69
CA ALA A 10 -19.01 -67.20 35.76
C ALA A 10 -17.74 -66.37 35.57
N LEU A 11 -17.91 -65.06 35.39
CA LEU A 11 -16.85 -64.06 35.26
C LEU A 11 -16.48 -63.54 36.66
N ALA A 12 -15.23 -63.73 37.08
CA ALA A 12 -14.68 -63.08 38.28
C ALA A 12 -13.85 -61.87 37.85
N ALA A 13 -14.31 -60.66 38.20
CA ALA A 13 -13.63 -59.40 37.92
C ALA A 13 -12.54 -59.12 38.97
N THR A 14 -11.29 -58.98 38.54
CA THR A 14 -10.18 -58.49 39.36
C THR A 14 -9.94 -57.02 39.00
N LEU A 15 -10.27 -56.10 39.92
CA LEU A 15 -10.04 -54.67 39.76
C LEU A 15 -8.53 -54.36 39.92
N VAL A 16 -7.87 -54.00 38.82
CA VAL A 16 -6.54 -53.34 38.86
C VAL A 16 -6.79 -51.84 38.94
N LEU A 17 -6.44 -51.22 40.06
CA LEU A 17 -6.44 -49.76 40.24
C LEU A 17 -5.29 -49.16 39.42
N SER A 18 -5.56 -48.79 38.16
CA SER A 18 -4.68 -47.92 37.39
C SER A 18 -4.89 -46.47 37.84
N SER A 19 -3.91 -45.89 38.53
CA SER A 19 -3.88 -44.44 38.76
C SER A 19 -3.84 -43.72 37.39
N PRO A 20 -4.72 -42.75 37.12
CA PRO A 20 -4.59 -41.95 35.91
C PRO A 20 -3.30 -41.13 36.05
N ALA A 21 -2.32 -41.42 35.20
CA ALA A 21 -1.22 -40.50 34.97
C ALA A 21 -1.85 -39.19 34.53
N ALA A 22 -1.78 -38.17 35.39
CA ALA A 22 -2.16 -36.82 35.03
C ALA A 22 -1.34 -36.46 33.79
N ALA A 23 -2.01 -36.35 32.64
CA ALA A 23 -1.41 -35.77 31.46
C ALA A 23 -1.04 -34.34 31.83
N TYR A 24 0.24 -34.12 32.17
CA TYR A 24 0.80 -32.77 32.27
C TYR A 24 0.62 -32.16 30.88
N ALA A 25 -0.42 -31.35 30.72
CA ALA A 25 -0.57 -30.53 29.55
C ALA A 25 0.70 -29.68 29.45
N SER A 26 1.50 -29.89 28.39
CA SER A 26 2.66 -29.05 28.13
C SER A 26 2.23 -27.59 28.21
N PRO A 27 2.92 -26.74 28.99
CA PRO A 27 2.53 -25.34 29.14
C PRO A 27 2.38 -24.72 27.75
N LYS A 28 1.25 -24.06 27.52
CA LYS A 28 0.95 -23.39 26.25
C LYS A 28 2.11 -22.43 25.93
N PRO A 29 2.68 -22.47 24.71
CA PRO A 29 3.83 -21.62 24.40
C PRO A 29 3.46 -20.14 24.56
N GLU A 30 4.40 -19.35 25.08
CA GLU A 30 4.23 -17.92 25.36
C GLU A 30 3.96 -17.12 24.08
N LEU A 31 4.61 -17.51 22.99
CA LEU A 31 4.56 -16.89 21.67
C LEU A 31 4.13 -17.90 20.59
N ASP A 32 3.55 -17.41 19.50
CA ASP A 32 3.23 -18.25 18.33
C ASP A 32 4.47 -18.47 17.47
N VAL A 33 5.22 -17.39 17.21
CA VAL A 33 6.42 -17.43 16.37
C VAL A 33 7.54 -16.64 17.03
N ILE A 34 8.76 -17.16 16.97
CA ILE A 34 9.99 -16.38 17.17
C ILE A 34 10.82 -16.45 15.90
N ILE A 35 11.19 -15.29 15.37
CA ILE A 35 12.21 -15.12 14.33
C ILE A 35 13.49 -14.74 15.07
N HIS A 36 14.51 -15.60 15.07
CA HIS A 36 15.68 -15.44 15.93
C HIS A 36 16.96 -15.14 15.15
N GLY A 37 17.88 -14.38 15.76
CA GLY A 37 19.27 -14.25 15.29
C GLY A 37 19.51 -13.41 14.03
N GLY A 38 18.48 -12.76 13.48
CA GLY A 38 18.59 -11.88 12.32
C GLY A 38 19.02 -10.44 12.66
N LYS A 39 19.44 -9.69 11.65
CA LYS A 39 19.63 -8.22 11.78
C LYS A 39 18.30 -7.53 11.51
N VAL A 40 17.70 -6.97 12.55
CA VAL A 40 16.40 -6.30 12.54
C VAL A 40 16.53 -4.85 12.11
N PHE A 41 15.79 -4.48 11.07
CA PHE A 41 15.51 -3.09 10.68
C PHE A 41 14.05 -2.83 10.95
N ASP A 42 13.72 -1.83 11.76
CA ASP A 42 12.35 -1.64 12.26
C ASP A 42 11.47 -0.76 11.39
N GLY A 43 11.92 -0.36 10.20
CA GLY A 43 11.21 0.53 9.26
C GLY A 43 11.34 2.03 9.57
N SER A 44 12.07 2.41 10.62
CA SER A 44 12.22 3.82 11.02
C SER A 44 13.33 4.61 10.31
N GLY A 45 14.20 3.93 9.56
CA GLY A 45 15.46 4.47 9.08
C GLY A 45 16.61 4.40 10.09
N ALA A 46 16.38 3.89 11.30
CA ALA A 46 17.44 3.71 12.29
C ALA A 46 18.34 2.49 11.94
N PRO A 47 19.62 2.50 12.36
CA PRO A 47 20.56 1.40 12.08
C PRO A 47 20.03 0.02 12.46
N GLY A 48 20.28 -0.98 11.62
CA GLY A 48 19.87 -2.36 11.91
C GLY A 48 20.62 -2.96 13.11
N ARG A 49 19.94 -3.77 13.94
CA ARG A 49 20.53 -4.41 15.14
C ARG A 49 20.20 -5.90 15.22
N PHE A 50 21.06 -6.71 15.81
CA PHE A 50 20.71 -8.11 16.10
C PHE A 50 19.67 -8.15 17.22
N ALA A 51 18.53 -8.79 16.93
CA ALA A 51 17.44 -9.00 17.88
C ALA A 51 16.54 -10.12 17.36
N ASP A 52 15.73 -10.68 18.24
CA ASP A 52 14.66 -11.59 17.90
C ASP A 52 13.32 -10.83 17.80
N VAL A 53 12.42 -11.32 16.96
CA VAL A 53 11.04 -10.81 16.83
C VAL A 53 10.08 -11.90 17.29
N GLY A 54 9.32 -11.61 18.33
CA GLY A 54 8.30 -12.50 18.89
C GLY A 54 6.91 -12.07 18.43
N ILE A 55 6.15 -13.01 17.90
CA ILE A 55 4.79 -12.81 17.39
C ILE A 55 3.82 -13.61 18.25
N LYS A 56 2.70 -12.98 18.58
CA LYS A 56 1.58 -13.60 19.31
C LYS A 56 0.27 -13.00 18.82
N ASP A 57 -0.72 -13.85 18.54
CA ASP A 57 -2.07 -13.45 18.13
C ASP A 57 -2.06 -12.47 16.93
N GLY A 58 -1.16 -12.72 15.96
CA GLY A 58 -0.99 -11.90 14.76
C GLY A 58 -0.34 -10.54 14.99
N ARG A 59 0.20 -10.28 16.18
CA ARG A 59 0.81 -9.01 16.58
C ARG A 59 2.28 -9.21 16.96
N ILE A 60 3.08 -8.18 16.72
CA ILE A 60 4.44 -8.10 17.23
C ILE A 60 4.33 -7.95 18.74
N HIS A 61 4.70 -9.00 19.45
CA HIS A 61 4.58 -9.05 20.90
C HIS A 61 5.86 -8.58 21.58
N ARG A 62 7.03 -8.88 21.01
CA ARG A 62 8.35 -8.55 21.54
C ARG A 62 9.36 -8.29 20.44
N VAL A 63 10.29 -7.37 20.68
CA VAL A 63 11.52 -7.22 19.89
C VAL A 63 12.70 -7.09 20.84
N GLY A 64 13.60 -8.06 20.85
CA GLY A 64 14.70 -8.11 21.82
C GLY A 64 15.34 -9.50 21.93
N ASP A 65 15.93 -9.82 23.08
CA ASP A 65 16.48 -11.16 23.34
C ASP A 65 15.36 -12.13 23.76
N LEU A 66 15.09 -13.15 22.94
CA LEU A 66 14.04 -14.16 23.16
C LEU A 66 14.62 -15.57 23.22
N ARG A 67 15.89 -15.72 23.60
CA ARG A 67 16.58 -17.03 23.71
C ARG A 67 15.91 -17.98 24.71
N ARG A 68 15.32 -17.43 25.78
CA ARG A 68 14.65 -18.21 26.84
C ARG A 68 13.13 -18.28 26.69
N ALA A 69 12.56 -17.56 25.73
CA ALA A 69 11.11 -17.54 25.52
C ALA A 69 10.64 -18.82 24.82
N GLY A 70 9.50 -19.36 25.27
CA GLY A 70 8.84 -20.50 24.62
C GLY A 70 7.99 -20.04 23.44
N ALA A 71 8.06 -20.76 22.32
CA ALA A 71 7.22 -20.47 21.15
C ALA A 71 6.74 -21.75 20.46
N ARG A 72 5.60 -21.67 19.77
CA ARG A 72 5.08 -22.78 18.95
C ARG A 72 6.01 -23.09 17.78
N SER A 73 6.53 -22.05 17.11
CA SER A 73 7.49 -22.19 16.02
C SER A 73 8.65 -21.21 16.18
N ARG A 74 9.85 -21.64 15.79
CA ARG A 74 11.07 -20.82 15.80
C ARG A 74 11.76 -20.87 14.45
N TYR A 75 12.11 -19.71 13.90
CA TYR A 75 12.75 -19.55 12.59
C TYR A 75 14.14 -18.95 12.78
N ASP A 76 15.18 -19.65 12.30
CA ASP A 76 16.57 -19.18 12.37
C ASP A 76 16.87 -18.22 11.22
N ALA A 77 16.94 -16.93 11.56
CA ALA A 77 17.26 -15.84 10.66
C ALA A 77 18.74 -15.43 10.73
N ALA A 78 19.64 -16.28 11.22
CA ALA A 78 21.07 -16.02 11.19
C ALA A 78 21.55 -15.65 9.77
N GLY A 79 22.27 -14.52 9.67
CA GLY A 79 22.74 -13.98 8.39
C GLY A 79 21.66 -13.34 7.51
N GLN A 80 20.40 -13.33 7.95
CA GLN A 80 19.27 -12.71 7.25
C GLN A 80 18.94 -11.34 7.84
N TYR A 81 18.25 -10.54 7.04
CA TYR A 81 17.63 -9.29 7.49
C TYR A 81 16.16 -9.53 7.81
N VAL A 82 15.67 -8.91 8.89
CA VAL A 82 14.30 -9.00 9.37
C VAL A 82 13.71 -7.60 9.38
N THR A 83 12.65 -7.37 8.59
CA THR A 83 12.06 -6.06 8.36
C THR A 83 10.55 -6.10 8.54
N PRO A 84 9.85 -4.97 8.68
CA PRO A 84 8.42 -4.96 8.41
C PRO A 84 8.17 -5.48 6.99
N GLY A 85 7.00 -6.05 6.77
CA GLY A 85 6.52 -6.36 5.42
C GLY A 85 6.45 -5.11 4.56
N PHE A 86 6.78 -5.23 3.27
CA PHE A 86 6.78 -4.08 2.37
C PHE A 86 5.34 -3.67 2.03
N ILE A 87 5.14 -2.36 1.92
CA ILE A 87 3.84 -1.74 1.65
C ILE A 87 3.93 -1.07 0.28
N ASP A 88 3.15 -1.59 -0.66
CA ASP A 88 2.98 -0.99 -1.97
C ASP A 88 1.81 -0.02 -1.95
N VAL A 89 2.12 1.26 -2.14
CA VAL A 89 1.12 2.34 -2.17
C VAL A 89 0.59 2.63 -3.57
N HIS A 90 1.12 1.95 -4.59
CA HIS A 90 0.66 2.06 -5.97
C HIS A 90 0.71 0.71 -6.68
N ALA A 91 -0.41 -0.02 -6.65
CA ALA A 91 -0.51 -1.37 -7.21
C ALA A 91 -1.81 -1.57 -8.00
N HIS A 92 -1.67 -2.18 -9.18
CA HIS A 92 -2.78 -2.61 -10.05
C HIS A 92 -3.07 -4.11 -9.83
N THR A 93 -3.33 -4.46 -8.57
CA THR A 93 -3.50 -5.85 -8.09
C THR A 93 -4.68 -6.56 -8.75
N GLU A 94 -4.42 -7.72 -9.36
CA GLU A 94 -5.45 -8.67 -9.77
C GLU A 94 -6.06 -9.36 -8.53
N THR A 95 -7.36 -9.14 -8.30
CA THR A 95 -8.09 -9.80 -7.20
C THR A 95 -8.55 -11.22 -7.56
N GLY A 96 -9.06 -11.99 -6.58
CA GLY A 96 -9.49 -13.38 -6.81
C GLY A 96 -8.32 -14.37 -6.71
N PRO A 97 -8.22 -15.39 -7.61
CA PRO A 97 -7.19 -16.42 -7.52
C PRO A 97 -5.73 -15.89 -7.48
N PRO A 98 -5.34 -14.86 -8.26
CA PRO A 98 -4.00 -14.27 -8.15
C PRO A 98 -3.73 -13.74 -6.74
N LEU A 99 -4.64 -12.94 -6.16
CA LEU A 99 -4.50 -12.39 -4.80
C LEU A 99 -4.54 -13.47 -3.71
N ALA A 100 -5.27 -14.56 -3.89
CA ALA A 100 -5.30 -15.68 -2.93
C ALA A 100 -3.90 -16.29 -2.74
N GLY A 101 -3.15 -16.45 -3.83
CA GLY A 101 -1.76 -16.90 -3.79
C GLY A 101 -0.73 -15.78 -3.54
N ALA A 102 -1.00 -14.58 -4.07
CA ALA A 102 -0.17 -13.38 -4.02
C ALA A 102 1.33 -13.62 -4.31
N LYS A 103 1.67 -14.59 -5.18
CA LYS A 103 3.06 -15.06 -5.32
C LYS A 103 3.98 -13.96 -5.85
N SER A 104 3.52 -13.18 -6.82
CA SER A 104 4.24 -12.02 -7.38
C SER A 104 4.61 -11.01 -6.30
N ALA A 105 3.71 -10.71 -5.36
CA ALA A 105 3.94 -9.80 -4.25
C ALA A 105 4.79 -10.42 -3.11
N LEU A 106 4.42 -11.62 -2.65
CA LEU A 106 5.07 -12.28 -1.52
C LEU A 106 6.55 -12.60 -1.80
N THR A 107 6.89 -13.04 -3.02
CA THR A 107 8.30 -13.30 -3.39
C THR A 107 9.16 -12.04 -3.44
N GLN A 108 8.53 -10.86 -3.48
CA GLN A 108 9.18 -9.56 -3.34
C GLN A 108 9.28 -9.09 -1.89
N GLY A 109 8.56 -9.71 -0.95
CA GLY A 109 8.48 -9.28 0.45
C GLY A 109 7.33 -8.32 0.75
N VAL A 110 6.39 -8.13 -0.19
CA VAL A 110 5.21 -7.27 -0.02
C VAL A 110 4.16 -7.99 0.83
N THR A 111 3.61 -7.28 1.81
CA THR A 111 2.53 -7.78 2.69
C THR A 111 1.25 -6.96 2.59
N THR A 112 1.32 -5.77 1.97
CA THR A 112 0.17 -4.88 1.81
C THR A 112 0.26 -4.16 0.47
N GLU A 113 -0.83 -4.17 -0.29
CA GLU A 113 -0.99 -3.38 -1.52
C GLU A 113 -2.21 -2.47 -1.39
N THR A 114 -2.11 -1.24 -1.87
CA THR A 114 -3.29 -0.39 -2.08
C THR A 114 -3.96 -0.76 -3.39
N LEU A 115 -5.27 -0.52 -3.52
CA LEU A 115 -6.03 -0.90 -4.72
C LEU A 115 -6.64 0.32 -5.40
N GLY A 116 -6.72 0.24 -6.73
CA GLY A 116 -7.35 1.26 -7.56
C GLY A 116 -6.59 2.58 -7.60
N PRO A 117 -5.25 2.59 -7.82
CA PRO A 117 -4.54 3.83 -8.12
C PRO A 117 -5.02 4.42 -9.46
N ASP A 118 -4.47 5.58 -9.84
CA ASP A 118 -4.71 6.22 -11.15
C ASP A 118 -6.19 6.55 -11.44
N GLY A 119 -6.97 6.74 -10.37
CA GLY A 119 -8.40 7.04 -10.45
C GLY A 119 -9.31 5.86 -10.80
N SER A 120 -8.75 4.66 -10.98
CA SER A 120 -9.47 3.44 -11.38
C SER A 120 -10.21 2.74 -10.23
N GLY A 121 -10.00 3.18 -8.98
CA GLY A 121 -10.62 2.59 -7.80
C GLY A 121 -12.14 2.71 -7.76
N PRO A 122 -12.85 1.75 -7.14
CA PRO A 122 -14.30 1.81 -7.06
C PRO A 122 -14.76 2.97 -6.16
N PHE A 123 -15.95 3.51 -6.41
CA PHE A 123 -16.58 4.47 -5.49
C PHE A 123 -17.58 3.82 -4.51
N GLU A 124 -18.04 2.60 -4.80
CA GLU A 124 -18.85 1.78 -3.89
C GLU A 124 -17.94 0.95 -2.96
N ILE A 125 -17.17 1.62 -2.11
CA ILE A 125 -16.10 1.04 -1.29
C ILE A 125 -16.59 -0.09 -0.37
N ASP A 126 -17.76 0.07 0.25
CA ASP A 126 -18.35 -0.93 1.13
C ASP A 126 -18.75 -2.22 0.38
N LYS A 127 -19.19 -2.09 -0.88
CA LYS A 127 -19.44 -3.27 -1.74
C LYS A 127 -18.12 -4.00 -2.02
N GLU A 128 -17.07 -3.26 -2.36
CA GLU A 128 -15.75 -3.84 -2.64
C GLU A 128 -15.15 -4.51 -1.39
N LEU A 129 -15.16 -3.83 -0.25
CA LEU A 129 -14.64 -4.38 1.00
C LEU A 129 -15.40 -5.65 1.42
N ARG A 130 -16.73 -5.71 1.28
CA ARG A 130 -17.50 -6.93 1.55
C ARG A 130 -17.17 -8.09 0.62
N ARG A 131 -16.79 -7.80 -0.62
CA ARG A 131 -16.31 -8.81 -1.57
C ARG A 131 -14.94 -9.32 -1.12
N LEU A 132 -14.00 -8.40 -0.91
CA LEU A 132 -12.65 -8.72 -0.46
C LEU A 132 -12.61 -9.42 0.90
N ASP A 133 -13.55 -9.16 1.81
CA ASP A 133 -13.65 -9.86 3.09
C ASP A 133 -13.93 -11.37 2.91
N LYS A 134 -14.70 -11.72 1.87
CA LYS A 134 -15.04 -13.12 1.54
C LYS A 134 -13.95 -13.81 0.74
N ASP A 135 -13.22 -13.06 -0.08
CA ASP A 135 -12.17 -13.60 -0.94
C ASP A 135 -10.93 -14.02 -0.11
N GLU A 136 -10.33 -15.14 -0.51
CA GLU A 136 -9.01 -15.52 -0.03
C GLU A 136 -7.97 -14.51 -0.51
N LYS A 137 -7.01 -14.19 0.36
CA LYS A 137 -5.98 -13.17 0.09
C LYS A 137 -4.70 -13.51 0.84
N GLY A 138 -3.61 -13.62 0.11
CA GLY A 138 -2.28 -13.89 0.68
C GLY A 138 -1.69 -12.68 1.41
N ILE A 139 -2.06 -11.47 0.97
CA ILE A 139 -1.57 -10.18 1.48
C ILE A 139 -2.73 -9.26 1.85
N ASN A 140 -2.46 -8.22 2.65
CA ASN A 140 -3.44 -7.20 2.95
C ASN A 140 -3.72 -6.33 1.72
N VAL A 141 -4.94 -5.79 1.63
CA VAL A 141 -5.34 -4.87 0.56
C VAL A 141 -6.08 -3.65 1.12
N ALA A 142 -5.83 -2.48 0.52
CA ALA A 142 -6.30 -1.19 1.00
C ALA A 142 -6.87 -0.33 -0.15
N PRO A 143 -8.19 -0.36 -0.42
CA PRO A 143 -8.74 0.33 -1.59
C PRO A 143 -8.77 1.84 -1.44
N TYR A 144 -8.51 2.54 -2.54
CA TYR A 144 -8.80 3.96 -2.74
C TYR A 144 -10.18 4.15 -3.37
N VAL A 145 -10.75 5.33 -3.16
CA VAL A 145 -11.85 5.80 -4.01
C VAL A 145 -11.26 6.45 -5.26
N GLY A 146 -11.67 5.97 -6.44
CA GLY A 146 -11.20 6.49 -7.72
C GLY A 146 -11.97 7.73 -8.16
N PHE A 147 -11.28 8.85 -8.34
CA PHE A 147 -11.82 10.08 -8.92
C PHE A 147 -12.34 9.83 -10.34
N ASN A 148 -11.61 9.11 -11.18
CA ASN A 148 -12.02 8.85 -12.56
C ASN A 148 -13.30 8.03 -12.62
N SER A 149 -13.42 6.99 -11.79
CA SER A 149 -14.66 6.22 -11.68
C SER A 149 -15.85 7.04 -11.17
N VAL A 150 -15.62 7.96 -10.21
CA VAL A 150 -16.65 8.90 -9.75
C VAL A 150 -17.08 9.85 -10.88
N TRP A 151 -16.10 10.38 -11.62
CA TRP A 151 -16.32 11.32 -12.72
C TRP A 151 -17.12 10.68 -13.84
N GLU A 152 -16.65 9.56 -14.37
CA GLU A 152 -17.32 8.83 -15.47
C GLU A 152 -18.75 8.42 -15.09
N ALA A 153 -18.96 7.92 -13.86
CA ALA A 153 -20.29 7.53 -13.40
C ALA A 153 -21.27 8.71 -13.18
N THR A 154 -20.83 9.96 -13.34
CA THR A 154 -21.68 11.17 -13.27
C THR A 154 -21.71 11.95 -14.58
N MET A 155 -20.57 12.07 -15.24
CA MET A 155 -20.38 12.90 -16.44
C MET A 155 -20.41 12.07 -17.74
N GLY A 156 -20.25 10.76 -17.64
CA GLY A 156 -20.02 9.89 -18.79
C GLY A 156 -18.65 10.15 -19.43
N GLU A 157 -18.56 9.82 -20.71
CA GLU A 157 -17.31 9.86 -21.47
C GLU A 157 -17.09 11.17 -22.27
N LEU A 158 -18.04 12.10 -22.19
CA LEU A 158 -18.02 13.33 -22.97
C LEU A 158 -17.25 14.45 -22.27
N ASP A 159 -16.53 15.28 -23.04
CA ASP A 159 -15.93 16.53 -22.57
C ASP A 159 -17.02 17.59 -22.32
N THR A 160 -17.69 17.46 -21.18
CA THR A 160 -18.74 18.35 -20.72
C THR A 160 -18.45 18.82 -19.30
N ARG A 161 -19.02 19.98 -18.93
CA ARG A 161 -18.82 20.57 -17.61
C ARG A 161 -19.91 20.13 -16.63
N PRO A 162 -19.56 19.75 -15.39
CA PRO A 162 -20.56 19.37 -14.39
C PRO A 162 -21.42 20.58 -14.00
N THR A 163 -22.72 20.34 -13.85
CA THR A 163 -23.59 21.25 -13.10
C THR A 163 -23.24 21.23 -11.62
N ALA A 164 -23.68 22.24 -10.85
CA ALA A 164 -23.46 22.27 -9.41
C ALA A 164 -24.02 21.02 -8.68
N ALA A 165 -25.14 20.47 -9.17
CA ALA A 165 -25.73 19.24 -8.63
C ALA A 165 -24.85 18.01 -8.91
N GLN A 166 -24.29 17.90 -10.12
CA GLN A 166 -23.35 16.83 -10.48
C GLN A 166 -22.06 16.92 -9.67
N SER A 167 -21.47 18.12 -9.49
CA SER A 167 -20.30 18.30 -8.62
C SER A 167 -20.59 17.92 -7.17
N ALA A 168 -21.76 18.28 -6.64
CA ALA A 168 -22.18 17.87 -5.30
C ALA A 168 -22.35 16.34 -5.19
N GLN A 169 -22.91 15.70 -6.21
CA GLN A 169 -23.06 14.24 -6.26
C GLN A 169 -21.70 13.53 -6.26
N MET A 170 -20.75 13.99 -7.10
CA MET A 170 -19.40 13.43 -7.15
C MET A 170 -18.68 13.58 -5.80
N ARG A 171 -18.74 14.77 -5.19
CA ARG A 171 -18.19 15.02 -3.84
C ARG A 171 -18.79 14.09 -2.78
N ALA A 172 -20.10 13.86 -2.83
CA ALA A 172 -20.78 12.95 -1.90
C ALA A 172 -20.34 11.49 -2.07
N ARG A 173 -20.04 11.05 -3.31
CA ARG A 173 -19.46 9.72 -3.56
C ARG A 173 -18.07 9.58 -2.96
N ILE A 174 -17.21 10.59 -3.10
CA ILE A 174 -15.89 10.62 -2.43
C ILE A 174 -16.05 10.56 -0.91
N GLU A 175 -16.91 11.40 -0.34
CA GLU A 175 -17.17 11.40 1.11
C GLU A 175 -17.67 10.04 1.61
N ASN A 176 -18.59 9.42 0.87
CA ASN A 176 -19.12 8.11 1.20
C ASN A 176 -18.04 7.02 1.14
N GLY A 177 -17.20 7.02 0.10
CA GLY A 177 -16.06 6.09 0.00
C GLY A 177 -15.11 6.19 1.20
N MET A 178 -14.77 7.42 1.62
CA MET A 178 -13.94 7.64 2.81
C MET A 178 -14.63 7.19 4.10
N ARG A 179 -15.94 7.41 4.23
CA ARG A 179 -16.76 6.93 5.37
C ARG A 179 -16.82 5.41 5.45
N GLN A 180 -16.82 4.74 4.32
CA GLN A 180 -16.84 3.28 4.21
C GLN A 180 -15.48 2.63 4.47
N GLY A 181 -14.40 3.42 4.47
CA GLY A 181 -13.07 2.98 4.89
C GLY A 181 -11.98 3.03 3.82
N ALA A 182 -12.17 3.78 2.73
CA ALA A 182 -11.14 4.01 1.73
C ALA A 182 -9.88 4.67 2.34
N TRP A 183 -8.72 4.32 1.80
CA TRP A 183 -7.42 4.78 2.32
C TRP A 183 -6.98 6.15 1.79
N GLY A 184 -7.71 6.68 0.81
CA GLY A 184 -7.40 7.92 0.10
C GLY A 184 -8.25 8.05 -1.14
N VAL A 185 -8.01 9.12 -1.89
CA VAL A 185 -8.61 9.36 -3.20
C VAL A 185 -7.51 9.23 -4.24
N SER A 186 -7.71 8.38 -5.25
CA SER A 186 -6.83 8.30 -6.39
C SER A 186 -7.37 9.10 -7.57
N GLY A 187 -6.51 9.76 -8.31
CA GLY A 187 -6.78 10.44 -9.55
C GLY A 187 -5.90 9.90 -10.67
N GLY A 188 -6.41 9.98 -11.89
CA GLY A 188 -5.63 9.74 -13.09
C GLY A 188 -5.96 10.81 -14.10
N LEU A 189 -5.50 12.03 -13.85
CA LEU A 189 -5.79 13.20 -14.67
C LEU A 189 -5.16 13.12 -16.07
N GLY A 190 -4.25 12.18 -16.30
CA GLY A 190 -3.75 11.83 -17.63
C GLY A 190 -4.74 11.01 -18.49
N TYR A 191 -5.76 10.39 -17.89
CA TYR A 191 -6.67 9.48 -18.57
C TYR A 191 -8.07 10.07 -18.81
N THR A 192 -8.62 9.86 -20.00
CA THR A 192 -10.03 10.20 -20.28
C THR A 192 -10.98 9.25 -19.54
N PRO A 193 -12.17 9.73 -19.11
CA PRO A 193 -12.70 11.08 -19.29
C PRO A 193 -12.27 12.09 -18.21
N ALA A 194 -11.53 11.68 -17.18
CA ALA A 194 -11.14 12.56 -16.08
C ALA A 194 -10.12 13.63 -16.49
N SER A 195 -9.34 13.40 -17.55
CA SER A 195 -8.43 14.38 -18.14
C SER A 195 -9.15 15.62 -18.68
N TYR A 196 -10.47 15.55 -18.91
CA TYR A 196 -11.28 16.72 -19.24
C TYR A 196 -11.54 17.61 -18.00
N ALA A 197 -11.43 17.09 -16.78
CA ALA A 197 -11.72 17.85 -15.56
C ALA A 197 -10.72 19.00 -15.38
N ARG A 198 -11.23 20.19 -15.04
CA ARG A 198 -10.41 21.35 -14.70
C ARG A 198 -9.94 21.25 -13.26
N THR A 199 -8.78 21.82 -12.95
CA THR A 199 -8.18 21.80 -11.59
C THR A 199 -9.18 22.20 -10.48
N ASN A 200 -9.98 23.25 -10.69
CA ASN A 200 -10.96 23.71 -9.71
C ASN A 200 -12.14 22.74 -9.51
N GLU A 201 -12.49 21.95 -10.54
CA GLU A 201 -13.52 20.91 -10.45
C GLU A 201 -12.97 19.69 -9.71
N VAL A 202 -11.70 19.31 -9.97
CA VAL A 202 -11.01 18.26 -9.21
C VAL A 202 -10.98 18.64 -7.73
N ILE A 203 -10.51 19.85 -7.40
CA ILE A 203 -10.50 20.39 -6.02
C ILE A 203 -11.87 20.29 -5.36
N ASP A 204 -12.93 20.69 -6.07
CA ASP A 204 -14.29 20.73 -5.53
C ASP A 204 -14.86 19.33 -5.21
N VAL A 205 -14.48 18.32 -5.99
CA VAL A 205 -14.89 16.94 -5.79
C VAL A 205 -14.04 16.27 -4.70
N VAL A 206 -12.71 16.33 -4.81
CA VAL A 206 -11.82 15.58 -3.90
C VAL A 206 -11.80 16.15 -2.48
N ARG A 207 -12.16 17.43 -2.27
CA ARG A 207 -12.36 17.99 -0.92
C ARG A 207 -13.43 17.27 -0.09
N GLY A 208 -14.25 16.40 -0.69
CA GLY A 208 -15.11 15.48 0.06
C GLY A 208 -14.32 14.60 1.06
N ALA A 209 -13.05 14.32 0.78
CA ALA A 209 -12.17 13.55 1.66
C ALA A 209 -11.46 14.40 2.75
N ARG A 210 -11.59 15.73 2.72
CA ARG A 210 -10.90 16.66 3.65
C ARG A 210 -11.01 16.27 5.13
N PRO A 211 -12.17 15.83 5.66
CA PRO A 211 -12.28 15.48 7.07
C PRO A 211 -11.34 14.34 7.53
N TRP A 212 -10.88 13.48 6.62
CA TRP A 212 -9.98 12.37 6.93
C TRP A 212 -8.50 12.75 6.87
N ARG A 213 -8.18 13.97 6.37
CA ARG A 213 -6.80 14.45 6.13
C ARG A 213 -5.97 13.35 5.48
N ALA A 214 -6.57 12.74 4.45
CA ALA A 214 -6.03 11.60 3.75
C ALA A 214 -5.12 12.07 2.62
N PHE A 215 -4.50 11.11 1.96
CA PHE A 215 -3.67 11.38 0.81
C PHE A 215 -4.52 11.42 -0.47
N PHE A 216 -4.14 12.29 -1.40
CA PHE A 216 -4.60 12.36 -2.77
C PHE A 216 -3.44 11.96 -3.65
N THR A 217 -3.61 10.85 -4.36
CA THR A 217 -2.62 10.24 -5.23
C THR A 217 -3.02 10.47 -6.65
N ASP A 218 -2.12 10.98 -7.48
CA ASP A 218 -2.46 11.31 -8.85
C ASP A 218 -1.43 10.81 -9.85
N HIS A 219 -1.93 10.06 -10.83
CA HIS A 219 -1.29 10.04 -12.14
C HIS A 219 -1.56 11.39 -12.80
N MET A 220 -0.53 12.24 -12.68
CA MET A 220 -0.49 13.60 -13.20
C MET A 220 -1.03 13.72 -14.62
N ARG A 221 -1.61 14.88 -14.92
CA ARG A 221 -2.17 15.20 -16.24
C ARG A 221 -1.19 15.01 -17.41
N ASP A 222 0.08 15.34 -17.19
CA ASP A 222 1.15 15.16 -18.17
C ASP A 222 2.45 14.81 -17.44
N GLU A 223 3.14 13.77 -17.90
CA GLU A 223 4.42 13.31 -17.36
C GLU A 223 5.60 13.57 -18.32
N THR A 224 5.34 14.28 -19.43
CA THR A 224 6.27 14.56 -20.53
C THR A 224 6.59 16.06 -20.58
N ASN A 225 5.95 16.80 -21.49
CA ASN A 225 6.31 18.17 -21.83
C ASN A 225 5.89 19.18 -20.75
N LEU A 226 4.79 18.89 -20.05
CA LEU A 226 4.16 19.73 -19.03
C LEU A 226 4.32 19.15 -17.61
N VAL A 227 5.26 18.22 -17.41
CA VAL A 227 5.49 17.56 -16.10
C VAL A 227 5.69 18.53 -14.93
N VAL A 228 6.28 19.70 -15.16
CA VAL A 228 6.49 20.73 -14.13
C VAL A 228 5.19 21.45 -13.81
N GLU A 229 4.37 21.73 -14.82
CA GLU A 229 3.04 22.32 -14.69
C GLU A 229 2.09 21.36 -13.96
N SER A 230 2.10 20.07 -14.32
CA SER A 230 1.31 19.04 -13.64
C SER A 230 1.75 18.85 -12.19
N THR A 231 3.05 18.89 -11.90
CA THR A 231 3.55 18.90 -10.50
C THR A 231 2.95 20.05 -9.69
N LYS A 232 2.82 21.24 -10.28
CA LYS A 232 2.21 22.40 -9.62
C LYS A 232 0.70 22.21 -9.45
N GLU A 233 0.04 21.61 -10.44
CA GLU A 233 -1.39 21.30 -10.39
C GLU A 233 -1.71 20.38 -9.21
N ASP A 234 -0.98 19.27 -9.05
CA ASP A 234 -1.20 18.30 -7.98
C ASP A 234 -1.01 18.92 -6.59
N ILE A 235 0.08 19.68 -6.42
CA ILE A 235 0.34 20.40 -5.18
C ILE A 235 -0.83 21.34 -4.88
N ALA A 236 -1.28 22.13 -5.86
CA ALA A 236 -2.40 23.05 -5.69
C ALA A 236 -3.71 22.32 -5.36
N ILE A 237 -3.97 21.16 -5.96
CA ILE A 237 -5.15 20.34 -5.66
C ILE A 237 -5.11 19.86 -4.21
N GLY A 238 -4.01 19.24 -3.79
CA GLY A 238 -3.85 18.73 -2.44
C GLY A 238 -4.00 19.83 -1.39
N GLU A 239 -3.32 20.96 -1.58
CA GLU A 239 -3.39 22.12 -0.69
C GLU A 239 -4.81 22.67 -0.56
N ALA A 240 -5.47 22.96 -1.67
CA ALA A 240 -6.80 23.55 -1.67
C ALA A 240 -7.87 22.60 -1.12
N ALA A 241 -7.72 21.29 -1.39
CA ALA A 241 -8.62 20.26 -0.87
C ALA A 241 -8.38 19.94 0.61
N GLY A 242 -7.20 20.28 1.16
CA GLY A 242 -6.80 19.89 2.51
C GLY A 242 -6.41 18.41 2.62
N LEU A 243 -5.80 17.88 1.57
CA LEU A 243 -5.27 16.52 1.46
C LEU A 243 -3.74 16.59 1.30
N MET A 244 -3.05 15.48 1.54
CA MET A 244 -1.62 15.37 1.17
C MET A 244 -1.54 15.06 -0.33
N PRO A 245 -0.98 15.94 -1.18
CA PRO A 245 -0.66 15.58 -2.55
C PRO A 245 0.48 14.56 -2.59
N GLU A 246 0.29 13.53 -3.39
CA GLU A 246 1.28 12.50 -3.69
C GLU A 246 1.31 12.32 -5.21
N ILE A 247 2.50 12.54 -5.77
CA ILE A 247 2.75 12.35 -7.20
C ILE A 247 3.18 10.91 -7.39
N THR A 248 2.31 10.12 -8.01
CA THR A 248 2.55 8.69 -8.18
C THR A 248 3.65 8.42 -9.18
N HIS A 249 4.27 7.25 -9.06
CA HIS A 249 5.15 6.65 -10.05
C HIS A 249 6.06 7.66 -10.77
N MET A 250 6.69 8.53 -9.96
CA MET A 250 7.34 9.76 -10.38
C MET A 250 8.31 9.50 -11.51
N LYS A 251 8.14 10.26 -12.59
CA LYS A 251 8.95 10.13 -13.79
C LYS A 251 9.06 11.45 -14.53
N VAL A 252 10.00 11.47 -15.46
CA VAL A 252 10.14 12.51 -16.48
C VAL A 252 10.29 11.79 -17.80
N ALA A 253 9.21 11.78 -18.57
CA ALA A 253 9.14 11.08 -19.84
C ALA A 253 9.69 11.94 -20.99
N GLY A 254 10.35 11.31 -21.96
CA GLY A 254 10.90 11.99 -23.11
C GLY A 254 12.31 12.54 -22.91
N PRO A 255 13.29 12.21 -23.79
CA PRO A 255 14.66 12.72 -23.70
C PRO A 255 14.79 14.25 -23.66
N ARG A 256 13.81 14.97 -24.22
CA ARG A 256 13.77 16.44 -24.20
C ARG A 256 13.44 17.02 -22.82
N ASN A 257 12.85 16.23 -21.93
CA ASN A 257 12.39 16.66 -20.62
C ASN A 257 13.31 16.22 -19.49
N TRP A 258 14.17 15.22 -19.73
CA TRP A 258 15.08 14.67 -18.72
C TRP A 258 15.86 15.76 -17.98
N GLY A 259 16.02 15.60 -16.67
CA GLY A 259 16.55 16.61 -15.77
C GLY A 259 15.50 17.44 -15.02
N LYS A 260 14.26 17.50 -15.52
CA LYS A 260 13.15 18.20 -14.83
C LYS A 260 12.79 17.57 -13.47
N SER A 261 13.25 16.37 -13.16
CA SER A 261 13.05 15.72 -11.85
C SER A 261 13.60 16.58 -10.70
N ALA A 262 14.70 17.31 -10.91
CA ALA A 262 15.25 18.24 -9.94
C ALA A 262 14.26 19.38 -9.61
N THR A 263 13.56 19.88 -10.62
CA THR A 263 12.52 20.91 -10.45
C THR A 263 11.31 20.35 -9.71
N MET A 264 10.87 19.14 -10.03
CA MET A 264 9.75 18.48 -9.35
C MET A 264 10.03 18.31 -7.86
N LEU A 265 11.20 17.75 -7.51
CA LEU A 265 11.61 17.54 -6.13
C LEU A 265 11.77 18.86 -5.36
N ARG A 266 12.26 19.92 -6.01
CA ARG A 266 12.32 21.26 -5.42
C ARG A 266 10.92 21.78 -5.07
N LEU A 267 9.95 21.67 -5.98
CA LEU A 267 8.57 22.11 -5.75
C LEU A 267 7.91 21.35 -4.59
N LEU A 268 8.08 20.03 -4.54
CA LEU A 268 7.61 19.22 -3.41
C LEU A 268 8.29 19.62 -2.10
N GLY A 269 9.59 19.95 -2.13
CA GLY A 269 10.33 20.49 -0.99
C GLY A 269 9.79 21.83 -0.50
N GLU A 270 9.44 22.73 -1.42
CA GLU A 270 8.83 24.03 -1.12
C GLU A 270 7.44 23.87 -0.50
N ALA A 271 6.61 22.96 -1.02
CA ALA A 271 5.31 22.62 -0.44
C ALA A 271 5.45 22.06 1.00
N ARG A 272 6.44 21.19 1.24
CA ARG A 272 6.74 20.71 2.60
C ARG A 272 7.17 21.85 3.53
N ALA A 273 7.98 22.79 3.04
CA ALA A 273 8.42 23.93 3.83
C ALA A 273 7.28 24.91 4.15
N SER A 274 6.25 25.00 3.30
CA SER A 274 5.05 25.81 3.55
C SER A 274 4.01 25.13 4.45
N GLY A 275 4.23 23.87 4.85
CA GLY A 275 3.38 23.12 5.77
C GLY A 275 2.49 22.07 5.10
N THR A 276 2.56 21.95 3.77
CA THR A 276 1.86 20.92 3.00
C THR A 276 2.69 19.64 3.00
N HIS A 277 2.16 18.57 3.59
CA HIS A 277 2.81 17.26 3.46
C HIS A 277 2.70 16.85 1.99
N ALA A 278 3.82 16.82 1.26
CA ALA A 278 3.89 16.47 -0.15
C ALA A 278 5.02 15.47 -0.39
N GLY A 279 4.77 14.48 -1.24
CA GLY A 279 5.71 13.40 -1.55
C GLY A 279 5.36 12.73 -2.87
N GLY A 280 5.89 11.54 -3.08
CA GLY A 280 5.55 10.72 -4.23
C GLY A 280 5.98 9.28 -4.01
N ASP A 281 5.79 8.44 -5.01
CA ASP A 281 6.38 7.12 -5.09
C ASP A 281 7.05 6.86 -6.44
N VAL A 282 7.87 5.82 -6.53
CA VAL A 282 8.58 5.48 -7.76
C VAL A 282 8.82 3.98 -7.86
N TYR A 283 8.65 3.43 -9.06
CA TYR A 283 9.11 2.09 -9.40
C TYR A 283 10.55 2.09 -9.93
N PRO A 284 11.35 1.05 -9.69
CA PRO A 284 12.81 1.07 -9.96
C PRO A 284 13.19 0.72 -11.41
N TYR A 285 12.45 1.24 -12.39
CA TYR A 285 12.62 1.01 -13.82
C TYR A 285 12.53 2.33 -14.59
N THR A 286 13.19 2.38 -15.74
CA THR A 286 13.11 3.53 -16.68
C THR A 286 12.04 3.35 -17.75
N ALA A 287 11.30 2.24 -17.74
CA ALA A 287 10.18 2.01 -18.64
C ALA A 287 8.87 2.04 -17.85
N ALA A 288 7.83 2.60 -18.48
CA ALA A 288 6.45 2.56 -17.99
C ALA A 288 5.63 1.49 -18.70
N ALA A 289 4.43 1.22 -18.19
CA ALA A 289 3.43 0.44 -18.88
C ALA A 289 2.03 1.02 -18.63
N THR A 290 1.23 1.13 -19.69
CA THR A 290 -0.19 1.56 -19.67
C THR A 290 -0.85 1.19 -21.01
N GLY A 291 -2.14 1.49 -21.19
CA GLY A 291 -2.84 1.25 -22.46
C GLY A 291 -2.27 2.10 -23.60
N LEU A 292 -2.12 1.51 -24.79
CA LEU A 292 -1.60 2.18 -25.99
C LEU A 292 -2.46 3.39 -26.42
N ALA A 293 -3.76 3.40 -26.04
CA ALA A 293 -4.66 4.53 -26.25
C ALA A 293 -4.22 5.81 -25.53
N PHE A 294 -3.28 5.73 -24.57
CA PHE A 294 -2.70 6.91 -23.93
C PHE A 294 -2.06 7.88 -24.94
N TYR A 295 -1.53 7.39 -26.06
CA TYR A 295 -0.99 8.26 -27.11
C TYR A 295 -2.05 8.99 -27.94
N VAL A 296 -3.32 8.62 -27.82
CA VAL A 296 -4.41 9.21 -28.60
C VAL A 296 -4.85 10.53 -27.96
N PRO A 297 -4.91 11.64 -28.72
CA PRO A 297 -5.33 12.93 -28.18
C PRO A 297 -6.71 12.87 -27.52
N ALA A 298 -6.87 13.56 -26.40
CA ALA A 298 -8.11 13.51 -25.62
C ALA A 298 -9.36 13.91 -26.45
N TRP A 299 -9.26 14.88 -27.36
CA TRP A 299 -10.38 15.27 -28.25
C TRP A 299 -10.83 14.13 -29.17
N ALA A 300 -9.93 13.23 -29.55
CA ALA A 300 -10.27 12.07 -30.36
C ALA A 300 -10.93 10.97 -29.51
N GLN A 301 -10.68 10.94 -28.21
CA GLN A 301 -11.29 10.04 -27.23
C GLN A 301 -12.61 10.55 -26.63
N ASP A 302 -13.04 11.77 -26.95
CA ASP A 302 -14.29 12.38 -26.46
C ASP A 302 -15.51 11.54 -26.88
N GLY A 303 -16.27 11.03 -25.90
CA GLY A 303 -17.35 10.06 -26.15
C GLY A 303 -16.89 8.60 -26.18
N GLY A 304 -15.71 8.32 -25.63
CA GLY A 304 -15.25 6.96 -25.34
C GLY A 304 -14.63 6.22 -26.51
N THR A 305 -14.35 4.94 -26.26
CA THR A 305 -13.65 4.06 -27.23
C THR A 305 -14.38 3.96 -28.56
N ALA A 306 -15.71 3.84 -28.54
CA ALA A 306 -16.49 3.73 -29.77
C ALA A 306 -16.39 5.00 -30.63
N ALA A 307 -16.46 6.19 -30.02
CA ALA A 307 -16.29 7.46 -30.72
C ALA A 307 -14.85 7.63 -31.25
N MET A 308 -13.84 7.24 -30.47
CA MET A 308 -12.44 7.21 -30.90
C MET A 308 -12.25 6.37 -32.16
N LEU A 309 -12.74 5.14 -32.17
CA LEU A 309 -12.62 4.24 -33.31
C LEU A 309 -13.40 4.75 -34.54
N ALA A 310 -14.56 5.38 -34.33
CA ALA A 310 -15.29 6.04 -35.41
C ALA A 310 -14.50 7.21 -36.01
N ARG A 311 -13.83 8.03 -35.18
CA ARG A 311 -12.96 9.13 -35.66
C ARG A 311 -11.72 8.63 -36.40
N PHE A 312 -11.19 7.45 -36.05
CA PHE A 312 -10.12 6.84 -36.86
C PHE A 312 -10.60 6.51 -38.28
N ALA A 313 -11.86 6.09 -38.43
CA ALA A 313 -12.44 5.77 -39.73
C ALA A 313 -12.82 7.01 -40.58
N ASP A 314 -12.88 8.20 -39.96
CA ASP A 314 -13.21 9.44 -40.66
C ASP A 314 -12.00 9.97 -41.46
N PRO A 315 -12.08 10.04 -42.81
CA PRO A 315 -10.97 10.50 -43.64
C PRO A 315 -10.58 11.97 -43.41
N ALA A 316 -11.48 12.79 -42.86
CA ALA A 316 -11.18 14.19 -42.55
C ALA A 316 -10.40 14.34 -41.23
N LEU A 317 -10.63 13.46 -40.26
CA LEU A 317 -9.99 13.53 -38.94
C LEU A 317 -8.70 12.71 -38.85
N ARG A 318 -8.64 11.58 -39.57
CA ARG A 318 -7.53 10.63 -39.52
C ARG A 318 -6.15 11.25 -39.71
N PRO A 319 -5.88 12.16 -40.68
CA PRO A 319 -4.55 12.75 -40.87
C PRO A 319 -4.09 13.58 -39.66
N ARG A 320 -5.03 14.24 -38.98
CA ARG A 320 -4.72 15.01 -37.77
C ARG A 320 -4.38 14.08 -36.60
N ILE A 321 -5.16 13.02 -36.42
CA ILE A 321 -4.92 12.02 -35.37
C ILE A 321 -3.56 11.34 -35.60
N ASP A 322 -3.25 10.95 -36.84
CA ASP A 322 -1.94 10.38 -37.19
C ASP A 322 -0.79 11.31 -36.80
N ALA A 323 -0.88 12.58 -37.19
CA ALA A 323 0.16 13.57 -36.91
C ALA A 323 0.36 13.80 -35.40
N GLU A 324 -0.74 13.95 -34.64
CA GLU A 324 -0.67 14.20 -33.19
C GLU A 324 -0.17 12.96 -32.42
N VAL A 325 -0.62 11.75 -32.77
CA VAL A 325 -0.13 10.50 -32.16
C VAL A 325 1.36 10.30 -32.50
N THR A 326 1.76 10.52 -33.75
CA THR A 326 3.16 10.44 -34.18
C THR A 326 4.04 11.40 -33.37
N ALA A 327 3.60 12.65 -33.23
CA ALA A 327 4.35 13.65 -32.47
C ALA A 327 4.49 13.25 -31.00
N PHE A 328 3.41 12.77 -30.37
CA PHE A 328 3.45 12.38 -28.95
C PHE A 328 4.37 11.18 -28.71
N VAL A 329 4.30 10.12 -29.53
CA VAL A 329 5.23 8.98 -29.41
C VAL A 329 6.68 9.44 -29.53
N ILE A 330 6.99 10.36 -30.45
CA ILE A 330 8.36 10.89 -30.60
C ILE A 330 8.78 11.73 -29.38
N ASP A 331 7.90 12.57 -28.83
CA ASP A 331 8.22 13.35 -27.64
C ASP A 331 8.43 12.46 -26.40
N ASP A 332 7.63 11.40 -26.27
CA ASP A 332 7.61 10.51 -25.10
C ASP A 332 8.77 9.50 -25.08
N VAL A 333 9.03 8.81 -26.20
CA VAL A 333 10.09 7.78 -26.26
C VAL A 333 11.24 8.10 -27.22
N GLY A 334 11.07 9.06 -28.13
CA GLY A 334 12.04 9.41 -29.17
C GLY A 334 11.92 8.59 -30.46
N THR A 335 11.73 7.27 -30.38
CA THR A 335 11.60 6.39 -31.55
C THR A 335 10.53 5.30 -31.33
N PRO A 336 9.84 4.84 -32.39
CA PRO A 336 8.77 3.83 -32.25
C PRO A 336 9.28 2.43 -31.84
N ASP A 337 10.58 2.15 -31.94
CA ASP A 337 11.19 0.90 -31.45
C ASP A 337 11.14 0.74 -29.93
N LYS A 338 10.94 1.85 -29.21
CA LYS A 338 10.89 1.89 -27.74
C LYS A 338 9.50 1.70 -27.15
N VAL A 339 8.50 1.46 -27.99
CA VAL A 339 7.16 1.08 -27.56
C VAL A 339 6.88 -0.33 -28.06
N SER A 340 6.65 -1.25 -27.14
CA SER A 340 6.32 -2.64 -27.43
C SER A 340 4.98 -3.04 -26.83
N THR A 341 4.31 -4.01 -27.44
CA THR A 341 3.01 -4.54 -26.98
C THR A 341 3.15 -5.98 -26.49
N PRO A 342 3.22 -6.26 -25.18
CA PRO A 342 3.47 -7.61 -24.65
C PRO A 342 2.45 -8.66 -25.09
N GLU A 343 1.18 -8.25 -25.18
CA GLU A 343 0.06 -9.11 -25.59
C GLU A 343 0.19 -9.58 -27.05
N LEU A 344 0.90 -8.80 -27.88
CA LEU A 344 1.11 -9.07 -29.31
C LEU A 344 2.53 -9.58 -29.59
N GLY A 345 3.10 -10.33 -28.63
CA GLY A 345 4.41 -10.98 -28.78
C GLY A 345 5.59 -10.04 -28.64
N ASN A 346 5.48 -9.01 -27.78
CA ASN A 346 6.49 -7.96 -27.59
C ASN A 346 6.85 -7.20 -28.88
N LYS A 347 5.98 -7.21 -29.89
CA LYS A 347 6.22 -6.46 -31.13
C LYS A 347 6.28 -4.96 -30.86
N THR A 348 7.19 -4.26 -31.53
CA THR A 348 7.32 -2.81 -31.42
C THR A 348 6.42 -2.09 -32.43
N ILE A 349 6.12 -0.81 -32.18
CA ILE A 349 5.38 0.00 -33.16
C ILE A 349 6.12 0.03 -34.51
N ALA A 350 7.45 0.09 -34.51
CA ALA A 350 8.26 0.07 -35.73
C ALA A 350 8.07 -1.23 -36.55
N GLN A 351 7.95 -2.38 -35.87
CA GLN A 351 7.66 -3.65 -36.54
C GLN A 351 6.26 -3.65 -37.16
N PHE A 352 5.25 -3.11 -36.45
CA PHE A 352 3.91 -2.95 -37.01
C PHE A 352 3.89 -1.98 -38.19
N MET A 353 4.65 -0.89 -38.16
CA MET A 353 4.80 0.03 -39.30
C MET A 353 5.27 -0.72 -40.55
N ALA A 354 6.29 -1.57 -40.42
CA ALA A 354 6.78 -2.39 -41.52
C ALA A 354 5.74 -3.41 -42.02
N GLU A 355 5.07 -4.12 -41.10
CA GLU A 355 4.01 -5.10 -41.43
C GLU A 355 2.82 -4.45 -42.16
N TYR A 356 2.53 -3.19 -41.86
CA TYR A 356 1.46 -2.41 -42.48
C TYR A 356 1.86 -1.67 -43.76
N GLY A 357 3.08 -1.90 -44.28
CA GLY A 357 3.55 -1.33 -45.53
C GLY A 357 4.29 0.00 -45.37
N ASN A 358 5.11 0.13 -44.31
CA ASN A 358 5.88 1.32 -43.96
C ASN A 358 5.03 2.57 -43.72
N VAL A 359 3.92 2.38 -42.99
CA VAL A 359 3.06 3.49 -42.56
C VAL A 359 3.73 4.36 -41.49
N THR A 360 3.15 5.51 -41.21
CA THR A 360 3.53 6.39 -40.10
C THR A 360 3.27 5.74 -38.72
N ILE A 361 3.85 6.33 -37.67
CA ILE A 361 3.68 5.86 -36.29
C ILE A 361 2.20 5.91 -35.87
N GLY A 362 1.54 7.06 -36.09
CA GLY A 362 0.15 7.25 -35.71
C GLY A 362 -0.80 6.33 -36.49
N GLU A 363 -0.56 6.12 -37.78
CA GLU A 363 -1.29 5.14 -38.58
C GLU A 363 -1.13 3.70 -38.04
N ALA A 364 0.08 3.30 -37.64
CA ALA A 364 0.29 1.99 -37.01
C ALA A 364 -0.46 1.86 -35.68
N VAL A 365 -0.36 2.87 -34.79
CA VAL A 365 -1.07 2.90 -33.50
C VAL A 365 -2.58 2.82 -33.71
N MET A 366 -3.16 3.62 -34.62
CA MET A 366 -4.59 3.59 -34.93
C MET A 366 -5.04 2.22 -35.44
N ARG A 367 -4.25 1.55 -36.29
CA ARG A 367 -4.57 0.20 -36.78
C ARG A 367 -4.52 -0.85 -35.68
N ILE A 368 -3.50 -0.81 -34.82
CA ILE A 368 -3.39 -1.72 -33.66
C ILE A 368 -4.61 -1.56 -32.76
N LEU A 369 -4.95 -0.32 -32.38
CA LEU A 369 -6.09 -0.02 -31.53
C LEU A 369 -7.41 -0.44 -32.17
N ALA A 370 -7.63 -0.16 -33.46
CA ALA A 370 -8.84 -0.58 -34.16
C ALA A 370 -9.00 -2.10 -34.21
N ALA A 371 -7.90 -2.85 -34.38
CA ALA A 371 -7.92 -4.31 -34.40
C ALA A 371 -8.23 -4.93 -33.02
N HIS A 372 -7.99 -4.20 -31.93
CA HIS A 372 -8.11 -4.70 -30.55
C HIS A 372 -9.11 -3.88 -29.72
N ASN A 373 -10.07 -3.23 -30.37
CA ASN A 373 -11.12 -2.45 -29.73
C ASN A 373 -10.60 -1.43 -28.69
N GLY A 374 -9.52 -0.72 -29.03
CA GLY A 374 -8.91 0.32 -28.21
C GLY A 374 -8.07 -0.17 -27.02
N ASN A 375 -8.02 -1.48 -26.76
CA ASN A 375 -7.39 -2.02 -25.56
C ASN A 375 -6.18 -2.91 -25.89
N VAL A 376 -4.99 -2.33 -25.76
CA VAL A 376 -3.70 -3.04 -25.90
C VAL A 376 -2.73 -2.48 -24.88
N LEU A 377 -2.08 -3.33 -24.10
CA LEU A 377 -1.00 -2.90 -23.20
C LEU A 377 0.24 -2.48 -24.01
N ALA A 378 0.84 -1.35 -23.63
CA ALA A 378 2.12 -0.89 -24.13
C ALA A 378 3.16 -0.83 -23.00
N VAL A 379 4.40 -1.17 -23.32
CA VAL A 379 5.60 -0.90 -22.51
C VAL A 379 6.41 0.16 -23.24
N MET A 380 6.76 1.24 -22.54
CA MET A 380 7.32 2.46 -23.14
C MET A 380 8.64 2.82 -22.43
N HIS A 381 9.75 2.83 -23.16
CA HIS A 381 11.08 3.16 -22.62
C HIS A 381 11.33 4.68 -22.62
N ILE A 382 10.76 5.35 -21.61
CA ILE A 382 10.62 6.81 -21.53
C ILE A 382 11.63 7.52 -20.61
N GLY A 383 12.15 6.83 -19.60
CA GLY A 383 12.86 7.44 -18.48
C GLY A 383 14.38 7.45 -18.60
N SER A 384 15.00 8.30 -17.78
CA SER A 384 16.46 8.36 -17.56
C SER A 384 16.85 7.73 -16.23
N GLU A 385 17.98 7.01 -16.20
CA GLU A 385 18.56 6.49 -14.96
C GLU A 385 18.99 7.62 -13.99
N ASP A 386 19.32 8.81 -14.50
CA ASP A 386 19.71 9.95 -13.65
C ASP A 386 18.50 10.56 -12.94
N ASP A 387 17.38 10.69 -13.65
CA ASP A 387 16.12 11.17 -13.04
C ASP A 387 15.57 10.14 -12.06
N LEU A 388 15.61 8.86 -12.43
CA LEU A 388 15.25 7.77 -11.53
C LEU A 388 16.13 7.79 -10.27
N ALA A 389 17.45 7.94 -10.41
CA ALA A 389 18.34 8.03 -9.26
C ALA A 389 17.99 9.21 -8.34
N ARG A 390 17.64 10.38 -8.89
CA ARG A 390 17.19 11.54 -8.11
C ARG A 390 15.94 11.21 -7.28
N PHE A 391 14.90 10.64 -7.91
CA PHE A 391 13.68 10.22 -7.19
C PHE A 391 13.99 9.16 -6.12
N ILE A 392 14.79 8.15 -6.46
CA ILE A 392 15.21 7.09 -5.53
C ILE A 392 15.93 7.67 -4.31
N THR A 393 16.75 8.71 -4.47
CA THR A 393 17.50 9.30 -3.35
C THR A 393 16.72 10.31 -2.51
N ASP A 394 15.57 10.81 -2.99
CA ASP A 394 14.79 11.77 -2.21
C ASP A 394 14.10 11.09 -1.01
N PRO A 395 14.25 11.63 0.22
CA PRO A 395 13.74 10.97 1.43
C PRO A 395 12.21 10.95 1.55
N PHE A 396 11.47 11.66 0.69
CA PHE A 396 10.01 11.73 0.69
C PHE A 396 9.36 11.01 -0.49
N VAL A 397 10.16 10.32 -1.30
CA VAL A 397 9.67 9.43 -2.36
C VAL A 397 9.66 7.99 -1.84
N ALA A 398 8.51 7.35 -1.75
CA ALA A 398 8.40 5.94 -1.40
C ALA A 398 8.74 5.04 -2.61
N PHE A 399 8.93 3.75 -2.35
CA PHE A 399 8.94 2.77 -3.43
C PHE A 399 7.54 2.19 -3.63
N SER A 400 7.17 2.02 -4.89
CA SER A 400 5.97 1.33 -5.34
C SER A 400 6.33 0.39 -6.48
N SER A 401 5.43 -0.52 -6.86
CA SER A 401 5.64 -1.35 -8.05
C SER A 401 4.99 -0.80 -9.30
N ASP A 402 3.85 -0.11 -9.18
CA ASP A 402 2.92 0.18 -10.29
C ASP A 402 2.52 -1.07 -11.08
N GLY A 403 2.68 -2.24 -10.45
CA GLY A 403 2.29 -3.53 -10.98
C GLY A 403 1.23 -4.15 -10.09
N GLY A 404 1.60 -4.48 -8.85
CA GLY A 404 0.77 -5.27 -7.95
C GLY A 404 0.74 -6.76 -8.33
N VAL A 405 -0.04 -7.53 -7.58
CA VAL A 405 -0.23 -8.97 -7.83
C VAL A 405 -0.76 -9.22 -9.25
N THR A 406 -0.06 -10.07 -10.00
CA THR A 406 -0.52 -10.65 -11.28
C THR A 406 0.01 -12.06 -11.46
N GLU A 407 -0.67 -12.83 -12.31
CA GLU A 407 -0.19 -14.09 -12.88
C GLU A 407 0.11 -14.00 -14.39
N SER A 408 0.01 -12.82 -15.00
CA SER A 408 0.28 -12.61 -16.43
C SER A 408 1.76 -12.73 -16.78
N ALA A 409 2.04 -13.39 -17.91
CA ALA A 409 3.37 -13.38 -18.54
C ALA A 409 3.51 -12.31 -19.64
N GLN A 410 2.42 -11.60 -19.96
CA GLN A 410 2.37 -10.53 -20.97
C GLN A 410 2.24 -9.20 -20.25
N THR A 411 3.27 -8.81 -19.50
CA THR A 411 3.23 -7.63 -18.63
C THR A 411 4.62 -7.00 -18.47
N HIS A 412 4.70 -5.89 -17.74
CA HIS A 412 5.96 -5.27 -17.36
C HIS A 412 6.64 -6.04 -16.21
N PRO A 413 7.98 -6.18 -16.18
CA PRO A 413 8.70 -6.91 -15.11
C PRO A 413 8.51 -6.33 -13.69
N ARG A 414 8.00 -5.09 -13.58
CA ARG A 414 7.75 -4.40 -12.29
C ARG A 414 6.78 -5.14 -11.37
N HIS A 415 5.86 -5.94 -11.93
CA HIS A 415 4.98 -6.80 -11.14
C HIS A 415 5.71 -7.89 -10.34
N TYR A 416 6.92 -8.26 -10.75
CA TYR A 416 7.62 -9.44 -10.22
C TYR A 416 8.96 -9.11 -9.54
N GLY A 417 9.47 -7.88 -9.69
CA GLY A 417 10.84 -7.55 -9.30
C GLY A 417 11.09 -6.19 -8.65
N SER A 418 10.10 -5.31 -8.49
CA SER A 418 10.32 -3.95 -7.98
C SER A 418 11.11 -3.89 -6.66
N TYR A 419 10.63 -4.50 -5.58
CA TYR A 419 11.31 -4.39 -4.27
C TYR A 419 12.69 -5.07 -4.26
N PRO A 420 12.85 -6.30 -4.77
CA PRO A 420 14.16 -6.95 -4.83
C PRO A 420 15.15 -6.26 -5.76
N ARG A 421 14.67 -5.56 -6.80
CA ARG A 421 15.52 -4.71 -7.64
C ARG A 421 16.08 -3.53 -6.86
N VAL A 422 15.29 -2.87 -6.02
CA VAL A 422 15.82 -1.82 -5.13
C VAL A 422 16.91 -2.38 -4.23
N LEU A 423 16.64 -3.48 -3.53
CA LEU A 423 17.55 -4.06 -2.55
C LEU A 423 18.82 -4.66 -3.19
N GLY A 424 18.68 -5.31 -4.35
CA GLY A 424 19.80 -5.90 -5.08
C GLY A 424 20.60 -4.87 -5.86
N ARG A 425 19.95 -4.19 -6.81
CA ARG A 425 20.61 -3.26 -7.73
C ARG A 425 20.95 -1.93 -7.07
N TYR A 426 20.00 -1.26 -6.43
CA TYR A 426 20.20 0.12 -5.97
C TYR A 426 20.86 0.22 -4.59
N VAL A 427 20.66 -0.75 -3.70
CA VAL A 427 21.34 -0.80 -2.40
C VAL A 427 22.66 -1.56 -2.50
N ARG A 428 22.63 -2.86 -2.81
CA ARG A 428 23.84 -3.72 -2.75
C ARG A 428 24.84 -3.42 -3.88
N GLU A 429 24.40 -3.32 -5.13
CA GLU A 429 25.30 -3.21 -6.29
C GLU A 429 25.76 -1.77 -6.57
N ARG A 430 24.82 -0.80 -6.55
CA ARG A 430 25.12 0.61 -6.84
C ARG A 430 25.47 1.45 -5.61
N GLY A 431 25.09 1.02 -4.41
CA GLY A 431 25.31 1.80 -3.19
C GLY A 431 24.60 3.15 -3.16
N LEU A 432 23.49 3.30 -3.90
CA LEU A 432 22.74 4.55 -4.01
C LEU A 432 21.95 4.87 -2.74
N LEU A 433 21.57 3.83 -2.00
CA LEU A 433 20.86 3.91 -0.73
C LEU A 433 21.52 3.01 0.31
N THR A 434 21.37 3.37 1.58
CA THR A 434 21.62 2.43 2.68
C THR A 434 20.48 1.42 2.81
N TRP A 435 20.72 0.30 3.48
CA TRP A 435 19.66 -0.68 3.78
C TRP A 435 18.56 -0.06 4.63
N GLU A 436 18.95 0.72 5.64
CA GLU A 436 18.03 1.44 6.53
C GLU A 436 17.07 2.33 5.75
N GLU A 437 17.59 3.11 4.80
CA GLU A 437 16.81 4.06 4.01
C GLU A 437 15.90 3.36 3.01
N ALA A 438 16.41 2.34 2.30
CA ALA A 438 15.58 1.56 1.39
C ALA A 438 14.43 0.86 2.13
N ILE A 439 14.70 0.23 3.27
CA ILE A 439 13.66 -0.43 4.09
C ILE A 439 12.67 0.60 4.61
N ARG A 440 13.11 1.77 5.08
CA ARG A 440 12.22 2.86 5.50
C ARG A 440 11.27 3.28 4.37
N LYS A 441 11.80 3.47 3.15
CA LYS A 441 11.05 3.87 1.94
C LYS A 441 10.08 2.79 1.42
N MET A 442 10.19 1.55 1.89
CA MET A 442 9.28 0.44 1.58
C MET A 442 8.31 0.09 2.72
N THR A 443 8.45 0.70 3.90
CA THR A 443 7.71 0.29 5.11
C THR A 443 7.16 1.49 5.87
N GLY A 444 7.95 2.11 6.74
CA GLY A 444 7.51 3.17 7.64
C GLY A 444 7.09 4.45 6.91
N LEU A 445 7.77 4.81 5.80
CA LEU A 445 7.41 5.96 4.98
C LEU A 445 6.02 5.77 4.31
N PRO A 446 5.80 4.74 3.46
CA PRO A 446 4.50 4.52 2.85
C PRO A 446 3.38 4.35 3.90
N ALA A 447 3.63 3.66 5.01
CA ALA A 447 2.65 3.56 6.11
C ALA A 447 2.20 4.94 6.63
N THR A 448 3.13 5.89 6.83
CA THR A 448 2.79 7.24 7.28
C THR A 448 2.12 8.10 6.21
N MET A 449 2.50 7.92 4.93
CA MET A 449 1.89 8.60 3.78
C MET A 449 0.41 8.22 3.63
N VAL A 450 0.08 6.92 3.67
CA VAL A 450 -1.33 6.50 3.61
C VAL A 450 -2.02 6.55 4.98
N GLY A 451 -1.31 6.83 6.07
CA GLY A 451 -1.87 7.06 7.40
C GLY A 451 -2.00 5.83 8.30
N MET A 452 -1.50 4.65 7.90
CA MET A 452 -1.50 3.43 8.72
C MET A 452 -0.83 3.64 10.06
N VAL A 453 -1.49 3.25 11.16
CA VAL A 453 -0.99 3.45 12.53
C VAL A 453 -0.45 2.16 13.17
N ASP A 454 -0.86 1.00 12.66
CA ASP A 454 -0.57 -0.31 13.24
C ASP A 454 0.34 -1.20 12.36
N ARG A 455 0.91 -0.65 11.29
CA ARG A 455 1.79 -1.33 10.32
C ARG A 455 2.97 -0.45 9.91
N GLY A 456 3.92 -1.04 9.18
CA GLY A 456 5.10 -0.35 8.65
C GLY A 456 6.29 -0.28 9.61
N TYR A 457 6.16 -0.80 10.83
CA TYR A 457 7.27 -0.89 11.79
C TYR A 457 7.29 -2.21 12.54
N LEU A 458 8.50 -2.63 12.95
CA LEU A 458 8.65 -3.74 13.90
C LEU A 458 8.63 -3.21 15.33
N ALA A 459 7.42 -2.94 15.84
CA ALA A 459 7.20 -2.40 17.19
C ALA A 459 6.11 -3.16 17.94
N GLU A 460 6.24 -3.27 19.27
CA GLU A 460 5.27 -3.97 20.12
C GLU A 460 3.84 -3.44 19.89
N GLY A 461 2.87 -4.35 19.74
CA GLY A 461 1.46 -4.06 19.50
C GLY A 461 1.06 -3.90 18.03
N MET A 462 2.01 -3.72 17.10
CA MET A 462 1.70 -3.60 15.67
C MET A 462 1.33 -4.95 15.05
N ALA A 463 0.65 -4.94 13.90
CA ALA A 463 0.41 -6.15 13.13
C ALA A 463 1.74 -6.82 12.74
N ALA A 464 1.79 -8.14 12.84
CA ALA A 464 2.99 -8.92 12.53
C ALA A 464 3.12 -9.19 11.02
N ASP A 465 3.28 -8.11 10.26
CA ASP A 465 3.74 -8.16 8.88
C ASP A 465 5.27 -8.09 8.86
N VAL A 466 5.93 -9.18 8.50
CA VAL A 466 7.38 -9.32 8.61
C VAL A 466 7.95 -9.97 7.36
N THR A 467 9.00 -9.39 6.81
CA THR A 467 9.76 -9.96 5.70
C THR A 467 11.15 -10.34 6.17
N VAL A 468 11.58 -11.57 5.87
CA VAL A 468 12.91 -12.08 6.15
C VAL A 468 13.59 -12.45 4.84
N PHE A 469 14.74 -11.84 4.55
CA PHE A 469 15.46 -12.05 3.31
C PHE A 469 16.97 -12.11 3.51
N ASP A 470 17.65 -12.74 2.55
CA ASP A 470 19.09 -12.82 2.50
C ASP A 470 19.65 -11.58 1.78
N PRO A 471 20.37 -10.67 2.47
CA PRO A 471 20.91 -9.47 1.85
C PRO A 471 21.92 -9.76 0.72
N LYS A 472 22.52 -10.96 0.70
CA LYS A 472 23.50 -11.36 -0.33
C LYS A 472 22.84 -11.82 -1.62
N THR A 473 21.62 -12.36 -1.56
CA THR A 473 20.99 -13.04 -2.70
C THR A 473 19.66 -12.43 -3.14
N ILE A 474 19.09 -11.49 -2.37
CA ILE A 474 17.89 -10.74 -2.76
C ILE A 474 18.08 -10.06 -4.13
N ALA A 475 17.24 -10.41 -5.10
CA ALA A 475 17.34 -9.91 -6.48
C ALA A 475 16.02 -10.12 -7.24
N ASP A 476 15.72 -9.18 -8.14
CA ASP A 476 14.76 -9.36 -9.21
C ASP A 476 15.26 -10.36 -10.24
N ARG A 477 14.34 -11.18 -10.77
CA ARG A 477 14.63 -12.08 -11.89
C ARG A 477 13.94 -11.67 -13.18
N ALA A 478 12.82 -10.96 -13.06
CA ALA A 478 12.00 -10.51 -14.17
C ALA A 478 12.75 -9.59 -15.13
N THR A 479 12.58 -9.85 -16.41
CA THR A 479 13.14 -9.05 -17.51
C THR A 479 12.01 -8.61 -18.45
N PHE A 480 12.28 -7.69 -19.38
CA PHE A 480 11.27 -7.30 -20.37
C PHE A 480 10.89 -8.47 -21.29
N ASP A 481 11.87 -9.30 -21.68
CA ASP A 481 11.63 -10.47 -22.53
C ASP A 481 10.90 -11.61 -21.81
N ASN A 482 11.16 -11.75 -20.50
CA ASN A 482 10.53 -12.75 -19.65
C ASN A 482 10.08 -12.12 -18.32
N PRO A 483 8.92 -11.44 -18.30
CA PRO A 483 8.49 -10.66 -17.14
C PRO A 483 8.00 -11.55 -16.00
N LYS A 484 7.43 -12.73 -16.28
CA LYS A 484 6.96 -13.67 -15.24
C LYS A 484 8.11 -14.52 -14.67
N GLN A 485 9.01 -13.86 -13.95
CA GLN A 485 10.06 -14.52 -13.17
C GLN A 485 10.01 -14.01 -11.74
N TYR A 486 9.60 -14.89 -10.82
CA TYR A 486 9.53 -14.55 -9.40
C TYR A 486 10.90 -14.20 -8.83
N SER A 487 10.92 -13.26 -7.91
CA SER A 487 12.13 -12.78 -7.25
C SER A 487 12.80 -13.85 -6.39
N ALA A 488 14.10 -13.68 -6.14
CA ALA A 488 14.90 -14.58 -5.32
C ALA A 488 15.35 -13.89 -4.01
N GLY A 489 15.70 -14.69 -3.00
CA GLY A 489 16.33 -14.23 -1.75
C GLY A 489 15.38 -13.88 -0.59
N VAL A 490 14.07 -13.77 -0.83
CA VAL A 490 13.07 -13.71 0.26
C VAL A 490 12.84 -15.12 0.80
N ARG A 491 13.11 -15.31 2.09
CA ARG A 491 13.05 -16.61 2.75
C ARG A 491 11.71 -16.86 3.43
N TRP A 492 11.23 -15.87 4.20
CA TRP A 492 9.95 -15.95 4.89
C TRP A 492 9.22 -14.63 4.81
N VAL A 493 7.90 -14.71 4.61
CA VAL A 493 7.00 -13.57 4.78
C VAL A 493 5.89 -13.98 5.73
N PHE A 494 5.69 -13.17 6.76
CA PHE A 494 4.55 -13.27 7.66
C PHE A 494 3.58 -12.14 7.35
N VAL A 495 2.30 -12.47 7.23
CA VAL A 495 1.21 -11.49 7.08
C VAL A 495 0.27 -11.71 8.25
N ASN A 496 0.02 -10.68 9.04
CA ASN A 496 -0.76 -10.77 10.27
C ASN A 496 -0.31 -11.94 11.18
N GLY A 497 1.00 -12.17 11.25
CA GLY A 497 1.66 -13.21 12.03
C GLY A 497 1.55 -14.64 11.50
N LYS A 498 0.84 -14.88 10.40
CA LYS A 498 0.80 -16.18 9.73
C LYS A 498 1.91 -16.26 8.69
N LEU A 499 2.61 -17.38 8.61
CA LEU A 499 3.61 -17.63 7.57
C LEU A 499 2.91 -17.71 6.20
N ALA A 500 3.06 -16.69 5.37
CA ALA A 500 2.43 -16.55 4.04
C ALA A 500 3.36 -17.02 2.90
N LEU A 501 4.67 -16.87 3.06
CA LEU A 501 5.69 -17.38 2.14
C LEU A 501 6.74 -18.18 2.91
N ALA A 502 7.14 -19.33 2.38
CA ALA A 502 8.25 -20.12 2.89
C ALA A 502 9.14 -20.59 1.75
N ASN A 503 10.41 -20.19 1.79
CA ASN A 503 11.46 -20.58 0.84
C ASN A 503 11.05 -20.38 -0.64
N GLY A 504 10.49 -19.21 -0.97
CA GLY A 504 10.08 -18.85 -2.33
C GLY A 504 8.70 -19.33 -2.75
N GLU A 505 7.99 -20.10 -1.92
CA GLU A 505 6.64 -20.60 -2.23
C GLU A 505 5.58 -20.08 -1.27
N PRO A 506 4.40 -19.62 -1.77
CA PRO A 506 3.28 -19.26 -0.92
C PRO A 506 2.74 -20.47 -0.15
N THR A 507 2.48 -20.31 1.14
CA THR A 507 1.86 -21.34 1.98
C THR A 507 0.34 -21.41 1.81
N ARG A 508 -0.24 -20.38 1.17
CA ARG A 508 -1.70 -20.17 1.02
C ARG A 508 -2.45 -20.08 2.35
N ALA A 509 -1.82 -19.51 3.38
CA ALA A 509 -2.43 -19.35 4.71
C ALA A 509 -3.62 -18.37 4.80
N SER A 510 -4.10 -17.83 3.66
CA SER A 510 -5.13 -16.77 3.55
C SER A 510 -4.97 -15.73 4.67
N ALA A 511 -3.79 -15.11 4.67
CA ALA A 511 -3.29 -14.35 5.80
C ALA A 511 -3.65 -12.87 5.74
N GLY A 512 -4.02 -12.37 4.56
CA GLY A 512 -4.34 -10.97 4.31
C GLY A 512 -5.69 -10.52 4.85
N GLN A 513 -5.85 -9.21 4.96
CA GLN A 513 -7.08 -8.53 5.38
C GLN A 513 -7.46 -7.42 4.39
N ALA A 514 -8.76 -7.20 4.20
CA ALA A 514 -9.26 -6.00 3.53
C ALA A 514 -9.29 -4.86 4.56
N LEU A 515 -8.29 -3.99 4.49
CA LEU A 515 -8.03 -2.97 5.48
C LEU A 515 -9.01 -1.81 5.35
N ARG A 516 -9.39 -1.23 6.49
CA ARG A 516 -10.31 -0.08 6.56
C ARG A 516 -9.64 1.08 7.27
N ARG A 517 -9.67 2.26 6.65
CA ARG A 517 -9.22 3.50 7.27
C ARG A 517 -10.25 4.00 8.28
N ALA A 518 -9.79 4.44 9.45
CA ALA A 518 -10.58 5.26 10.35
C ALA A 518 -10.25 6.75 10.16
N ALA A 519 -11.20 7.64 10.44
CA ALA A 519 -10.98 9.09 10.36
C ALA A 519 -9.84 9.61 11.25
N SER A 520 -9.55 8.89 12.34
CA SER A 520 -8.45 9.20 13.27
C SER A 520 -7.07 8.76 12.78
N MET A 521 -6.92 8.34 11.51
CA MET A 521 -5.64 7.86 10.96
C MET A 521 -5.07 8.84 9.91
N PRO A 522 -4.83 10.13 10.23
CA PRO A 522 -4.39 11.10 9.24
C PRO A 522 -3.07 10.68 8.58
N THR A 523 -2.94 11.07 7.32
CA THR A 523 -1.65 11.12 6.64
C THR A 523 -0.73 12.09 7.38
N ARG A 524 0.55 11.73 7.50
CA ARG A 524 1.50 12.45 8.36
C ARG A 524 2.95 12.25 7.91
N PRO A 525 3.87 13.14 8.30
CA PRO A 525 5.28 12.90 8.06
C PRO A 525 5.76 11.81 9.01
N GLN A 526 6.82 11.12 8.62
CA GLN A 526 7.49 10.20 9.54
C GLN A 526 8.25 10.99 10.61
N ASN A 527 8.10 10.60 11.88
CA ASN A 527 8.78 11.24 13.01
C ASN A 527 10.24 10.80 13.20
N ALA A 528 11.02 10.68 12.13
CA ALA A 528 12.43 10.33 12.26
C ALA A 528 13.23 11.50 12.85
N GLY A 529 14.15 11.19 13.78
CA GLY A 529 15.13 12.15 14.30
C GLY A 529 14.57 13.28 15.18
N LYS A 530 13.41 13.10 15.81
CA LYS A 530 12.77 14.12 16.67
C LYS A 530 12.53 13.60 18.07
N ASP A 531 12.71 14.46 19.07
CA ASP A 531 12.19 14.23 20.42
C ASP A 531 10.69 14.47 20.41
N LEU A 532 9.95 13.53 21.00
CA LEU A 532 8.51 13.54 21.07
C LEU A 532 8.08 13.44 22.54
N ALA A 533 7.12 14.27 22.94
CA ALA A 533 6.46 14.17 24.23
C ALA A 533 4.98 14.52 24.06
N VAL A 534 4.10 13.64 24.52
CA VAL A 534 2.65 13.82 24.45
C VAL A 534 1.99 13.34 25.73
N GLY A 535 0.85 13.93 26.06
CA GLY A 535 0.06 13.55 27.21
C GLY A 535 -1.43 13.68 26.93
N ALA A 536 -2.21 12.74 27.45
CA ALA A 536 -3.66 12.79 27.42
C ALA A 536 -4.20 12.18 28.71
N ALA A 537 -5.08 12.89 29.40
CA ALA A 537 -5.77 12.39 30.58
C ALA A 537 -7.22 12.87 30.53
N GLY A 538 -8.16 12.00 30.86
CA GLY A 538 -9.58 12.37 30.93
C GLY A 538 -10.54 11.20 30.81
N VAL A 539 -11.83 11.53 30.74
CA VAL A 539 -12.91 10.56 30.56
C VAL A 539 -13.28 10.50 29.09
N VAL A 540 -13.11 9.32 28.49
CA VAL A 540 -13.58 9.01 27.14
C VAL A 540 -15.03 8.53 27.22
N ARG A 541 -15.94 9.27 26.60
CA ARG A 541 -17.35 8.84 26.44
C ARG A 541 -17.55 8.26 25.05
N PRO A 542 -17.65 6.93 24.87
CA PRO A 542 -17.83 6.36 23.56
C PRO A 542 -19.23 6.64 23.00
N ALA A 543 -19.40 6.41 21.70
CA ALA A 543 -20.67 6.64 21.02
C ALA A 543 -21.84 5.80 21.58
N ASP A 544 -21.52 4.66 22.21
CA ASP A 544 -22.48 3.78 22.89
C ASP A 544 -22.96 4.31 24.26
N GLY A 545 -22.45 5.46 24.72
CA GLY A 545 -22.85 6.11 25.96
C GLY A 545 -22.09 5.65 27.21
N GLY A 546 -21.12 4.73 27.08
CA GLY A 546 -20.25 4.33 28.19
C GLY A 546 -19.33 5.45 28.70
N GLY A 547 -18.64 5.18 29.81
CA GLY A 547 -17.53 6.02 30.28
C GLY A 547 -16.29 5.16 30.50
N ALA A 548 -15.17 5.58 29.91
CA ALA A 548 -13.86 4.99 30.13
C ALA A 548 -12.87 6.06 30.61
N ILE A 549 -11.93 5.73 31.49
CA ILE A 549 -10.85 6.65 31.90
C ILE A 549 -9.62 6.32 31.06
N LEU A 550 -9.04 7.33 30.43
CA LEU A 550 -7.77 7.24 29.69
C LEU A 550 -6.73 8.09 30.39
N LEU A 551 -5.58 7.50 30.68
CA LEU A 551 -4.36 8.20 31.09
C LEU A 551 -3.22 7.76 30.18
N ALA A 552 -2.54 8.71 29.57
CA ALA A 552 -1.37 8.50 28.74
C ALA A 552 -0.38 9.62 28.98
N ALA A 553 0.85 9.27 29.33
CA ALA A 553 1.97 10.20 29.41
C ALA A 553 3.15 9.51 28.73
N LEU A 554 3.57 10.03 27.58
CA LEU A 554 4.45 9.34 26.66
C LEU A 554 5.57 10.26 26.21
N SER A 555 6.76 9.70 26.07
CA SER A 555 7.90 10.37 25.44
C SER A 555 8.71 9.40 24.60
N GLN A 556 9.40 9.91 23.60
CA GLN A 556 10.34 9.14 22.79
C GLN A 556 11.46 10.08 22.37
N ARG A 557 12.72 9.76 22.70
CA ARG A 557 13.84 10.61 22.28
C ARG A 557 14.17 10.37 20.81
N ALA A 558 14.81 11.34 20.18
CA ALA A 558 15.35 11.21 18.85
C ALA A 558 16.27 9.99 18.76
N GLY A 559 15.98 9.07 17.84
CA GLY A 559 16.74 7.83 17.66
C GLY A 559 16.26 6.64 18.51
N ASP A 560 15.44 6.87 19.53
CA ASP A 560 14.77 5.79 20.25
C ASP A 560 13.79 5.08 19.33
N ARG A 561 13.61 3.77 19.54
CA ARG A 561 12.74 2.92 18.72
C ARG A 561 11.39 2.65 19.35
N VAL A 562 11.36 2.78 20.66
CA VAL A 562 10.20 2.55 21.51
C VAL A 562 9.96 3.80 22.35
N ALA A 563 8.70 4.10 22.60
CA ALA A 563 8.31 5.13 23.54
C ALA A 563 8.51 4.66 24.99
N SER A 564 8.62 5.61 25.90
CA SER A 564 8.64 5.42 27.35
C SER A 564 7.44 6.12 27.98
N GLY A 565 6.93 5.57 29.09
CA GLY A 565 5.81 6.14 29.83
C GLY A 565 4.75 5.11 30.16
N THR A 566 3.52 5.58 30.40
CA THR A 566 2.41 4.73 30.83
C THR A 566 1.16 5.00 30.02
N VAL A 567 0.44 3.94 29.66
CA VAL A 567 -0.95 3.99 29.19
C VAL A 567 -1.82 3.22 30.17
N VAL A 568 -2.90 3.84 30.64
CA VAL A 568 -3.94 3.21 31.46
C VAL A 568 -5.29 3.47 30.81
N VAL A 569 -6.05 2.40 30.62
CA VAL A 569 -7.41 2.44 30.08
C VAL A 569 -8.32 1.68 31.03
N VAL A 570 -9.29 2.37 31.63
CA VAL A 570 -10.32 1.78 32.50
C VAL A 570 -11.63 1.77 31.73
N GLY A 571 -12.20 0.61 31.45
CA GLY A 571 -13.44 0.50 30.69
C GLY A 571 -14.11 -0.86 30.84
N PRO A 572 -14.99 -1.26 29.89
CA PRO A 572 -15.74 -2.52 29.96
C PRO A 572 -14.87 -3.79 30.06
N MET A 573 -13.63 -3.74 29.58
CA MET A 573 -12.65 -4.83 29.69
C MET A 573 -11.91 -4.88 31.03
N GLY A 574 -12.25 -4.01 31.97
CA GLY A 574 -11.48 -3.77 33.20
C GLY A 574 -10.39 -2.72 33.00
N VAL A 575 -9.28 -2.90 33.72
CA VAL A 575 -8.13 -1.99 33.69
C VAL A 575 -7.03 -2.59 32.82
N LEU A 576 -6.74 -1.96 31.68
CA LEU A 576 -5.58 -2.25 30.84
C LEU A 576 -4.47 -1.26 31.19
N ARG A 577 -3.35 -1.74 31.73
CA ARG A 577 -2.15 -0.93 32.01
C ARG A 577 -0.99 -1.38 31.14
N SER A 578 -0.28 -0.44 30.54
CA SER A 578 0.94 -0.70 29.78
C SER A 578 2.06 0.27 30.13
N GLU A 579 3.26 -0.29 30.31
CA GLU A 579 4.55 0.39 30.23
C GLU A 579 5.40 -0.18 29.08
N ARG A 580 4.83 -1.14 28.33
CA ARG A 580 5.42 -1.78 27.16
C ARG A 580 4.86 -1.11 25.91
N LEU A 581 5.59 -0.11 25.44
CA LEU A 581 5.17 0.73 24.34
C LEU A 581 5.99 0.42 23.08
N GLY A 582 5.32 0.52 21.95
CA GLY A 582 5.92 0.52 20.63
C GLY A 582 6.30 1.94 20.21
N ARG A 583 6.04 2.27 18.95
CA ARG A 583 6.48 3.54 18.37
C ARG A 583 5.46 4.66 18.63
N LEU A 584 5.94 5.81 19.10
CA LEU A 584 5.13 7.03 19.20
C LEU A 584 5.15 7.77 17.85
N GLN A 585 3.95 8.07 17.36
CA GLN A 585 3.70 8.75 16.10
C GLN A 585 2.89 10.01 16.39
N THR A 586 3.16 11.11 15.69
CA THR A 586 2.58 12.42 15.99
C THR A 586 2.41 13.23 14.70
N THR A 587 1.42 14.11 14.68
CA THR A 587 1.27 15.22 13.74
C THR A 587 0.39 16.27 14.40
N GLY A 588 0.24 17.49 13.86
CA GLY A 588 -0.37 18.63 14.58
C GLY A 588 -1.63 18.33 15.41
N GLY A 589 -1.51 18.30 16.74
CA GLY A 589 -2.63 18.00 17.67
C GLY A 589 -3.08 16.53 17.65
N TRP A 590 -2.25 15.62 17.15
CA TRP A 590 -2.56 14.19 17.00
C TRP A 590 -1.38 13.34 17.45
N PHE A 591 -1.65 12.23 18.11
CA PHE A 591 -0.66 11.19 18.35
C PHE A 591 -1.24 9.78 18.31
N SER A 592 -0.39 8.80 18.05
CA SER A 592 -0.69 7.39 18.21
C SER A 592 0.49 6.61 18.77
N VAL A 593 0.22 5.59 19.59
CA VAL A 593 1.21 4.67 20.13
C VAL A 593 0.64 3.26 20.13
N SER A 594 1.45 2.29 19.71
CA SER A 594 1.15 0.86 19.88
C SER A 594 1.76 0.33 21.18
N GLY A 595 1.34 -0.84 21.66
CA GLY A 595 2.01 -1.49 22.78
C GLY A 595 1.34 -2.79 23.20
N ILE A 596 1.82 -3.37 24.30
CA ILE A 596 1.21 -4.54 24.93
C ILE A 596 0.76 -4.16 26.34
N GLY A 597 -0.55 -4.13 26.58
CA GLY A 597 -1.13 -3.87 27.89
C GLY A 597 -1.44 -5.15 28.66
N ARG A 598 -1.44 -5.06 29.98
CA ARG A 598 -1.81 -6.14 30.90
C ARG A 598 -3.14 -5.84 31.58
N LEU A 599 -4.02 -6.81 31.60
CA LEU A 599 -5.30 -6.79 32.33
C LEU A 599 -5.11 -7.29 33.78
N ALA A 600 -6.12 -7.09 34.62
CA ALA A 600 -6.10 -7.49 36.03
C ALA A 600 -5.95 -9.01 36.24
N ASP A 601 -6.42 -9.81 35.27
CA ASP A 601 -6.26 -11.28 35.25
C ASP A 601 -4.85 -11.74 34.82
N GLY A 602 -3.96 -10.79 34.54
CA GLY A 602 -2.59 -11.04 34.08
C GLY A 602 -2.46 -11.29 32.58
N SER A 603 -3.56 -11.36 31.83
CA SER A 603 -3.52 -11.52 30.39
C SER A 603 -2.94 -10.28 29.71
N GLU A 604 -2.20 -10.51 28.63
CA GLU A 604 -1.56 -9.46 27.84
C GLU A 604 -2.24 -9.30 26.50
N ARG A 605 -2.50 -8.05 26.10
CA ARG A 605 -3.26 -7.69 24.91
C ARG A 605 -2.51 -6.64 24.12
N ALA A 606 -2.45 -6.81 22.80
CA ALA A 606 -1.87 -5.77 21.95
C ALA A 606 -2.83 -4.59 21.87
N PHE A 607 -2.33 -3.36 21.83
CA PHE A 607 -3.19 -2.20 21.64
C PHE A 607 -2.56 -1.16 20.72
N THR A 608 -3.43 -0.31 20.17
CA THR A 608 -3.08 0.97 19.58
C THR A 608 -3.96 2.04 20.19
N LEU A 609 -3.36 3.09 20.73
CA LEU A 609 -4.02 4.29 21.20
C LEU A 609 -3.80 5.39 20.16
N THR A 610 -4.86 6.13 19.84
CA THR A 610 -4.81 7.32 19.00
C THR A 610 -5.60 8.43 19.67
N VAL A 611 -5.02 9.62 19.77
CA VAL A 611 -5.68 10.83 20.26
C VAL A 611 -5.58 11.91 19.18
N ASP A 612 -6.71 12.53 18.88
CA ASP A 612 -6.84 13.58 17.87
C ASP A 612 -7.58 14.78 18.47
N GLU A 613 -6.86 15.86 18.69
CA GLU A 613 -7.37 17.12 19.23
C GLU A 613 -8.08 17.96 18.15
N ARG A 614 -7.89 17.61 16.88
CA ARG A 614 -8.37 18.37 15.73
C ARG A 614 -9.18 17.51 14.77
N ASP A 615 -9.86 16.48 15.29
CA ASP A 615 -10.67 15.59 14.45
C ASP A 615 -11.84 16.38 13.83
N PRO A 616 -11.85 16.58 12.50
CA PRO A 616 -12.88 17.40 11.85
C PRO A 616 -14.28 16.78 11.89
N LEU A 617 -14.38 15.49 12.21
CA LEU A 617 -15.63 14.75 12.37
C LEU A 617 -16.06 14.63 13.84
N ALA A 618 -15.32 15.20 14.79
CA ALA A 618 -15.75 15.31 16.18
C ALA A 618 -16.62 16.56 16.40
N ARG A 619 -17.34 16.62 17.54
CA ARG A 619 -18.07 17.84 17.90
C ARG A 619 -17.06 18.99 18.11
N PRO A 620 -17.40 20.25 17.81
CA PRO A 620 -16.51 21.38 18.07
C PRO A 620 -15.98 21.37 19.51
N GLY A 621 -14.66 21.49 19.67
CA GLY A 621 -13.97 21.47 20.97
C GLY A 621 -13.76 20.08 21.60
N GLN A 622 -14.26 19.00 20.97
CA GLN A 622 -14.11 17.64 21.46
C GLN A 622 -12.81 17.00 20.94
N ARG A 623 -11.91 16.64 21.84
CA ARG A 623 -10.76 15.77 21.53
C ARG A 623 -11.26 14.34 21.38
N ARG A 624 -10.78 13.57 20.41
CA ARG A 624 -11.20 12.19 20.18
C ARG A 624 -10.11 11.21 20.57
N ALA A 625 -10.47 10.18 21.32
CA ALA A 625 -9.60 9.07 21.64
C ALA A 625 -10.13 7.79 21.01
N THR A 626 -9.23 7.02 20.38
CA THR A 626 -9.50 5.67 19.85
C THR A 626 -8.52 4.70 20.49
N VAL A 627 -9.01 3.66 21.15
CA VAL A 627 -8.21 2.52 21.61
C VAL A 627 -8.69 1.27 20.88
N GLN A 628 -7.76 0.63 20.19
CA GLN A 628 -7.94 -0.68 19.60
C GLN A 628 -7.15 -1.68 20.44
N VAL A 629 -7.75 -2.83 20.74
CA VAL A 629 -7.09 -3.94 21.45
C VAL A 629 -7.25 -5.20 20.61
N ASP A 630 -6.15 -5.88 20.36
CA ASP A 630 -6.02 -7.03 19.44
C ASP A 630 -6.60 -6.75 18.04
N GLY A 631 -6.52 -5.50 17.59
CA GLY A 631 -7.11 -5.05 16.32
C GLY A 631 -8.61 -4.80 16.34
N THR A 632 -9.29 -5.07 17.45
CA THR A 632 -10.70 -4.73 17.61
C THR A 632 -10.81 -3.37 18.29
N ARG A 633 -11.65 -2.50 17.74
CA ARG A 633 -11.91 -1.19 18.33
C ARG A 633 -12.74 -1.37 19.59
N LEU A 634 -12.22 -0.95 20.74
CA LEU A 634 -12.93 -1.13 22.02
C LEU A 634 -13.36 0.19 22.67
N ILE A 635 -12.61 1.29 22.48
CA ILE A 635 -12.99 2.59 23.03
C ILE A 635 -12.85 3.65 21.96
N TYR A 636 -13.94 4.33 21.66
CA TYR A 636 -13.96 5.41 20.68
C TYR A 636 -14.92 6.51 21.07
N GLY A 637 -14.38 7.65 21.48
CA GLY A 637 -15.21 8.71 22.04
C GLY A 637 -14.50 10.02 22.25
N GLY A 638 -15.24 10.98 22.81
CA GLY A 638 -14.68 12.26 23.21
C GLY A 638 -13.94 12.16 24.52
N LEU A 639 -12.70 12.63 24.54
CA LEU A 639 -11.88 12.85 25.73
C LEU A 639 -12.19 14.24 26.31
N VAL A 640 -12.92 14.25 27.42
CA VAL A 640 -13.27 15.46 28.19
C VAL A 640 -12.25 15.67 29.29
#